data_AF-V6S0T9-F1
#
_entry.id   AF-V6S0T9-F1
#
_cell.length_a   1.000
_cell.length_b   1.000
_cell.length_c   1.000
_cell.angle_alpha   90.00
_cell.angle_beta   90.00
_cell.angle_gamma   90.00
#
_symmetry.space_group_name_H-M   'P 1'
#
loop_
_entity.id
_entity.type
_entity.pdbx_description
1 polymer ?
#
loop_
_entity_poly.entity_id
_entity_poly.type
_entity_poly.pdbx_seq_one_letter_code
_entity_poly.pdbx_strand_id
1 'polypeptide(L)'
;MAIRSKKQKFFLFLKLFAVLLLLALGGMYFFRDSLLQKALNKAEHKFDKEYDCRFSVKQANFIGISGVEMHDIVLIPKNADTLLSVQKIKTSYSLLELLTGDIQLKNLEMNNGFIQLVKNENGRNFDAFLKRDTTEQSNEKRNYAKLAYRLLSKALNLVPTEMKLQNLSLRMDDMGRKVTLHMNDLQLEDHQLQTAIHVKTNTFSQNWNIKGFADPREMKADLKFFNSDTSKIQLPYIDERFGLKSSFDNIRLKLDKLEMESGELHIDGFTSIDNFTINHPKIAKKDVVIQNARFDYRFLLGSDFISIDSTSSAQLNKIKVRPFAEYNTEADTIYKLKIDIQKMKAQDFITSLPQGLFTHFEGMEAEGMFDYQLDFEYNKNKPNQLVFDSKLNKENLRIVKYGEANLAKLNGEFTYRAIDKGVEQRPILVGPANPNYTPLDQISPYLEKAVLTNEDPSFRRHRGFINEAFKQSIVKNIRTKKFARGASTISMQLVKNVFLTREKTLSRKLEEILLVYILENNRIASKSRMLEVYFNVIEWGPNVYGIGEAAQFYFQKRPSDLTLNECLYLASIVPKPKKFMWQFDNEGNQKPYAKKNQNYIKNLMLRRALISSDDTIGQSVPIYISGHARSFLKLKVVQDSIPSDSLLVDEFDF
;
A
#
# COMPACT_ATOMS: atom_id res chain seq x y z
N MET A 1 -13.03 78.56 43.26
CA MET A 1 -13.01 77.32 42.45
C MET A 1 -11.82 77.41 41.49
N ALA A 2 -10.66 76.82 41.84
CA ALA A 2 -9.44 76.98 41.03
C ALA A 2 -9.45 76.03 39.81
N ILE A 3 -9.36 76.58 38.60
CA ILE A 3 -9.43 75.86 37.33
C ILE A 3 -8.09 75.12 37.10
N ARG A 4 -8.07 73.79 37.31
CA ARG A 4 -6.91 72.92 37.03
C ARG A 4 -6.53 72.95 35.54
N SER A 5 -5.24 73.12 35.22
CA SER A 5 -4.73 73.14 33.84
C SER A 5 -4.88 71.78 33.14
N LYS A 6 -4.89 71.73 31.79
CA LYS A 6 -5.01 70.48 31.01
C LYS A 6 -3.97 69.41 31.43
N LYS A 7 -2.74 69.82 31.76
CA LYS A 7 -1.69 68.91 32.28
C LYS A 7 -2.04 68.32 33.65
N GLN A 8 -2.62 69.10 34.55
CA GLN A 8 -3.02 68.62 35.89
C GLN A 8 -4.23 67.67 35.81
N LYS A 9 -5.17 67.91 34.89
CA LYS A 9 -6.29 66.97 34.63
C LYS A 9 -5.80 65.64 34.04
N PHE A 10 -4.83 65.68 33.14
CA PHE A 10 -4.20 64.48 32.57
C PHE A 10 -3.45 63.66 33.63
N PHE A 11 -2.65 64.30 34.49
CA PHE A 11 -1.97 63.61 35.60
C PHE A 11 -2.95 63.03 36.63
N LEU A 12 -4.05 63.74 36.92
CA LEU A 12 -5.09 63.24 37.80
C LEU A 12 -5.82 62.02 37.20
N PHE A 13 -6.12 62.07 35.90
CA PHE A 13 -6.69 60.95 35.16
C PHE A 13 -5.75 59.74 35.17
N LEU A 14 -4.45 59.94 34.93
CA LEU A 14 -3.46 58.87 34.96
C LEU A 14 -3.33 58.23 36.36
N LYS A 15 -3.38 59.04 37.43
CA LYS A 15 -3.41 58.54 38.81
C LYS A 15 -4.69 57.77 39.12
N LEU A 16 -5.86 58.31 38.74
CA LEU A 16 -7.14 57.63 38.92
C LEU A 16 -7.20 56.31 38.14
N PHE A 17 -6.70 56.31 36.90
CA PHE A 17 -6.60 55.11 36.07
C PHE A 17 -5.66 54.09 36.68
N ALA A 18 -4.48 54.49 37.17
CA ALA A 18 -3.56 53.59 37.85
C ALA A 18 -4.16 53.00 39.14
N VAL A 19 -4.90 53.79 39.92
CA VAL A 19 -5.60 53.29 41.12
C VAL A 19 -6.73 52.33 40.75
N LEU A 20 -7.53 52.65 39.74
CA LEU A 20 -8.59 51.75 39.22
C LEU A 20 -8.00 50.46 38.65
N LEU A 21 -6.87 50.55 37.95
CA LEU A 21 -6.14 49.41 37.43
C LEU A 21 -5.59 48.54 38.57
N LEU A 22 -5.01 49.14 39.61
CA LEU A 22 -4.53 48.42 40.80
C LEU A 22 -5.67 47.78 41.58
N LEU A 23 -6.82 48.44 41.72
CA LEU A 23 -8.03 47.86 42.33
C LEU A 23 -8.63 46.75 41.47
N ALA A 24 -8.62 46.89 40.15
CA ALA A 24 -9.06 45.84 39.23
C ALA A 24 -8.10 44.63 39.24
N LEU A 25 -6.79 44.87 39.28
CA LEU A 25 -5.76 43.84 39.41
C LEU A 25 -5.82 43.14 40.78
N GLY A 26 -6.01 43.91 41.86
CA GLY A 26 -6.21 43.39 43.20
C GLY A 26 -7.51 42.60 43.33
N GLY A 27 -8.59 43.08 42.71
CA GLY A 27 -9.86 42.37 42.60
C GLY A 27 -9.73 41.08 41.79
N MET A 28 -9.06 41.11 40.64
CA MET A 28 -8.77 39.89 39.86
C MET A 28 -7.95 38.89 40.66
N TYR A 29 -6.94 39.35 41.41
CA TYR A 29 -6.15 38.48 42.29
C TYR A 29 -7.00 37.88 43.42
N PHE A 30 -7.90 38.66 44.01
CA PHE A 30 -8.76 38.20 45.10
C PHE A 30 -9.87 37.24 44.63
N PHE A 31 -10.46 37.47 43.45
CA PHE A 31 -11.56 36.66 42.90
C PHE A 31 -11.11 35.54 41.95
N ARG A 32 -9.80 35.36 41.72
CA ARG A 32 -9.26 34.39 40.76
C ARG A 32 -9.75 32.97 40.97
N ASP A 33 -9.81 32.48 42.22
CA ASP A 33 -10.24 31.11 42.49
C ASP A 33 -11.74 30.94 42.19
N SER A 34 -12.56 31.97 42.43
CA SER A 34 -13.97 31.99 42.03
C SER A 34 -14.12 32.00 40.50
N LEU A 35 -13.27 32.75 39.80
CA LEU A 35 -13.24 32.76 38.33
C LEU A 35 -12.81 31.40 37.76
N LEU A 36 -11.83 30.73 38.38
CA LEU A 36 -11.41 29.39 38.02
C LEU A 36 -12.55 28.38 38.17
N GLN A 37 -13.24 28.41 39.31
CA GLN A 37 -14.40 27.54 39.55
C GLN A 37 -15.52 27.79 38.52
N LYS A 38 -15.78 29.06 38.19
CA LYS A 38 -16.76 29.40 37.14
C LYS A 38 -16.33 28.88 35.76
N ALA A 39 -15.03 28.94 35.43
CA ALA A 39 -14.49 28.39 34.19
C ALA A 39 -14.59 26.86 34.14
N LEU A 40 -14.32 26.17 35.25
CA LEU A 40 -14.47 24.73 35.37
C LEU A 40 -15.93 24.29 35.22
N ASN A 41 -16.87 24.98 35.86
CA ASN A 41 -18.31 24.72 35.69
C ASN A 41 -18.76 24.91 34.24
N LYS A 42 -18.21 25.91 33.54
CA LYS A 42 -18.46 26.12 32.11
C LYS A 42 -17.90 24.97 31.27
N ALA A 43 -16.70 24.48 31.61
CA ALA A 43 -16.09 23.34 30.94
C ALA A 43 -16.89 22.04 31.18
N GLU A 44 -17.30 21.77 32.42
CA GLU A 44 -18.14 20.63 32.78
C GLU A 44 -19.46 20.64 31.99
N HIS A 45 -20.16 21.77 31.97
CA HIS A 45 -21.40 21.91 31.19
C HIS A 45 -21.16 21.73 29.68
N LYS A 46 -20.02 22.21 29.16
CA LYS A 46 -19.64 22.01 27.75
C LYS A 46 -19.42 20.53 27.44
N PHE A 47 -18.65 19.82 28.25
CA PHE A 47 -18.41 18.38 28.06
C PHE A 47 -19.69 17.56 28.20
N ASP A 48 -20.57 17.92 29.14
CA ASP A 48 -21.85 17.23 29.31
C ASP A 48 -22.79 17.42 28.10
N LYS A 49 -22.88 18.63 27.57
CA LYS A 49 -23.80 18.97 26.47
C LYS A 49 -23.29 18.64 25.08
N GLU A 50 -22.05 19.01 24.77
CA GLU A 50 -21.49 18.86 23.41
C GLU A 50 -20.88 17.48 23.19
N TYR A 51 -20.24 16.93 24.23
CA TYR A 51 -19.45 15.69 24.13
C TYR A 51 -20.09 14.51 24.85
N ASP A 52 -21.25 14.68 25.50
CA ASP A 52 -21.90 13.61 26.27
C ASP A 52 -20.94 12.93 27.28
N CYS A 53 -20.05 13.74 27.87
CA CYS A 53 -19.02 13.31 28.80
C CYS A 53 -19.15 14.04 30.12
N ARG A 54 -19.02 13.32 31.23
CA ARG A 54 -18.84 13.91 32.56
C ARG A 54 -17.37 14.30 32.73
N PHE A 55 -17.10 15.60 32.75
CA PHE A 55 -15.80 16.16 33.10
C PHE A 55 -15.87 16.69 34.53
N SER A 56 -14.94 16.29 35.40
CA SER A 56 -14.90 16.74 36.78
C SER A 56 -13.47 17.02 37.23
N VAL A 57 -13.31 18.06 38.06
CA VAL A 57 -12.06 18.38 38.77
C VAL A 57 -12.41 18.56 40.23
N LYS A 58 -11.83 17.75 41.12
CA LYS A 58 -12.21 17.75 42.54
C LYS A 58 -11.71 18.97 43.29
N GLN A 59 -10.48 19.40 43.01
CA GLN A 59 -9.88 20.58 43.63
C GLN A 59 -9.09 21.35 42.57
N ALA A 60 -9.22 22.68 42.57
CA ALA A 60 -8.50 23.55 41.65
C ALA A 60 -8.23 24.90 42.31
N ASN A 61 -6.97 25.31 42.34
CA ASN A 61 -6.52 26.54 42.99
C ASN A 61 -5.46 27.24 42.15
N PHE A 62 -5.34 28.55 42.29
CA PHE A 62 -4.21 29.29 41.73
C PHE A 62 -2.94 29.16 42.57
N ILE A 63 -1.80 29.07 41.89
CA ILE A 63 -0.44 29.14 42.45
C ILE A 63 0.28 30.36 41.88
N GLY A 64 0.79 31.22 42.75
CA GLY A 64 1.49 32.43 42.31
C GLY A 64 0.54 33.43 41.66
N ILE A 65 0.89 34.00 40.50
CA ILE A 65 0.07 34.99 39.79
C ILE A 65 -0.75 34.36 38.65
N SER A 66 -0.21 33.35 37.97
CA SER A 66 -0.81 32.75 36.76
C SER A 66 -0.74 31.22 36.70
N GLY A 67 -0.21 30.57 37.74
CA GLY A 67 -0.20 29.12 37.85
C GLY A 67 -1.54 28.60 38.31
N VAL A 68 -1.96 27.45 37.78
CA VAL A 68 -3.16 26.72 38.17
C VAL A 68 -2.74 25.30 38.52
N GLU A 69 -3.20 24.82 39.68
CA GLU A 69 -3.05 23.44 40.10
C GLU A 69 -4.43 22.80 40.24
N MET A 70 -4.60 21.63 39.65
CA MET A 70 -5.84 20.85 39.62
C MET A 70 -5.56 19.43 40.12
N HIS A 71 -6.48 18.89 40.92
CA HIS A 71 -6.42 17.53 41.44
C HIS A 71 -7.65 16.71 41.06
N ASP A 72 -7.42 15.41 40.88
CA ASP A 72 -8.42 14.39 40.54
C ASP A 72 -9.30 14.81 39.35
N ILE A 73 -8.65 15.03 38.21
CA ILE A 73 -9.29 15.36 36.93
C ILE A 73 -9.75 14.07 36.27
N VAL A 74 -11.03 13.98 35.94
CA VAL A 74 -11.59 12.79 35.29
C VAL A 74 -12.51 13.19 34.14
N LEU A 75 -12.44 12.43 33.06
CA LEU A 75 -13.33 12.53 31.91
C LEU A 75 -13.95 11.16 31.61
N ILE A 76 -15.24 11.04 31.85
CA ILE A 76 -16.00 9.79 31.74
C ILE A 76 -17.16 9.98 30.73
N PRO A 77 -17.13 9.31 29.57
CA PRO A 77 -18.29 9.27 28.69
C PRO A 77 -19.47 8.58 29.40
N LYS A 78 -20.70 9.06 29.23
CA LYS A 78 -21.84 8.59 30.05
C LYS A 78 -22.13 7.09 29.96
N ASN A 79 -21.83 6.47 28.82
CA ASN A 79 -22.13 5.06 28.53
C ASN A 79 -20.89 4.24 28.18
N ALA A 80 -19.69 4.67 28.62
CA ALA A 80 -18.45 3.97 28.32
C ALA A 80 -17.39 4.14 29.42
N ASP A 81 -16.29 3.41 29.29
CA ASP A 81 -15.18 3.46 30.24
C ASP A 81 -14.52 4.84 30.32
N THR A 82 -13.95 5.15 31.49
CA THR A 82 -13.17 6.37 31.73
C THR A 82 -12.13 6.60 30.63
N LEU A 83 -12.20 7.77 30.00
CA LEU A 83 -11.32 8.15 28.89
C LEU A 83 -10.02 8.77 29.40
N LEU A 84 -10.10 9.59 30.44
CA LEU A 84 -8.94 10.25 31.04
C LEU A 84 -9.11 10.33 32.55
N SER A 85 -8.03 10.08 33.27
CA SER A 85 -7.93 10.31 34.71
C SER A 85 -6.54 10.83 35.02
N VAL A 86 -6.43 11.92 35.77
CA VAL A 86 -5.16 12.51 36.17
C VAL A 86 -5.25 12.96 37.62
N GLN A 87 -4.32 12.51 38.46
CA GLN A 87 -4.34 12.85 39.88
C GLN A 87 -3.96 14.30 40.11
N LYS A 88 -2.92 14.80 39.43
CA LYS A 88 -2.45 16.18 39.60
C LYS A 88 -1.97 16.77 38.28
N ILE A 89 -2.45 17.97 37.96
CA ILE A 89 -1.90 18.83 36.90
C ILE A 89 -1.53 20.16 37.51
N LYS A 90 -0.35 20.65 37.16
CA LYS A 90 0.08 22.02 37.41
C LYS A 90 0.53 22.64 36.10
N THR A 91 -0.02 23.81 35.79
CA THR A 91 0.27 24.51 34.55
C THR A 91 0.24 26.01 34.79
N SER A 92 0.87 26.78 33.91
CA SER A 92 0.81 28.23 33.92
C SER A 92 0.41 28.74 32.54
N TYR A 93 -0.38 29.81 32.58
CA TYR A 93 -0.88 30.49 31.39
C TYR A 93 -0.23 31.87 31.29
N SER A 94 -0.15 32.37 30.06
CA SER A 94 0.12 33.78 29.80
C SER A 94 -1.18 34.58 30.00
N LEU A 95 -1.18 35.51 30.96
CA LEU A 95 -2.34 36.38 31.25
C LEU A 95 -2.73 37.27 30.07
N LEU A 96 -1.76 37.63 29.21
CA LEU A 96 -1.99 38.45 28.02
C LEU A 96 -2.69 37.65 26.90
N GLU A 97 -2.40 36.36 26.78
CA GLU A 97 -2.97 35.50 25.73
C GLU A 97 -4.39 35.00 26.06
N LEU A 98 -4.76 35.02 27.35
CA LEU A 98 -6.17 34.85 27.77
C LEU A 98 -7.08 35.96 27.22
N LEU A 99 -6.54 37.14 26.92
CA LEU A 99 -7.28 38.27 26.34
C LEU A 99 -7.39 38.19 24.81
N THR A 100 -6.47 37.48 24.14
CA THR A 100 -6.48 37.30 22.67
C THR A 100 -7.21 36.05 22.21
N GLY A 101 -7.48 35.09 23.12
CA GLY A 101 -8.27 33.88 22.86
C GLY A 101 -7.45 32.64 22.48
N ASP A 102 -6.13 32.75 22.37
CA ASP A 102 -5.21 31.66 22.09
C ASP A 102 -4.61 31.13 23.40
N ILE A 103 -5.24 30.14 24.02
CA ILE A 103 -4.73 29.55 25.27
C ILE A 103 -3.43 28.80 24.98
N GLN A 104 -2.28 29.35 25.37
CA GLN A 104 -0.99 28.65 25.29
C GLN A 104 -0.52 28.21 26.67
N LEU A 105 -0.15 26.93 26.79
CA LEU A 105 0.46 26.38 27.99
C LEU A 105 1.95 26.73 27.99
N LYS A 106 2.43 27.42 29.04
CA LYS A 106 3.88 27.69 29.18
C LYS A 106 4.61 26.48 29.72
N ASN A 107 4.06 25.87 30.77
CA ASN A 107 4.57 24.64 31.36
C ASN A 107 3.43 23.66 31.66
N LEU A 108 3.79 22.38 31.71
CA LEU A 108 2.88 21.30 32.13
C LEU A 108 3.62 20.32 33.03
N GLU A 109 3.26 20.32 34.30
CA GLU A 109 3.61 19.27 35.25
C GLU A 109 2.36 18.38 35.43
N MET A 110 2.52 17.07 35.28
CA MET A 110 1.44 16.10 35.47
C MET A 110 1.95 14.92 36.28
N ASN A 111 1.21 14.51 37.32
CA ASN A 111 1.53 13.30 38.09
C ASN A 111 0.36 12.32 38.04
N ASN A 112 0.69 11.04 37.82
CA ASN A 112 -0.20 9.89 37.84
C ASN A 112 -1.44 10.10 36.96
N GLY A 113 -1.30 9.80 35.68
CA GLY A 113 -2.38 9.97 34.71
C GLY A 113 -2.51 8.81 33.74
N PHE A 114 -3.70 8.62 33.20
CA PHE A 114 -3.88 7.78 32.03
C PHE A 114 -4.87 8.38 31.05
N ILE A 115 -4.64 8.08 29.77
CA ILE A 115 -5.60 8.23 28.68
C ILE A 115 -5.88 6.82 28.17
N GLN A 116 -7.15 6.46 28.05
CA GLN A 116 -7.56 5.11 27.68
C GLN A 116 -8.58 5.12 26.55
N LEU A 117 -8.23 4.50 25.43
CA LEU A 117 -9.10 4.31 24.27
C LEU A 117 -9.65 2.88 24.28
N VAL A 118 -10.93 2.71 24.61
CA VAL A 118 -11.60 1.41 24.62
C VAL A 118 -12.60 1.32 23.47
N LYS A 119 -12.56 0.20 22.77
CA LYS A 119 -13.57 -0.26 21.85
C LYS A 119 -13.98 -1.68 22.21
N ASN A 120 -15.25 -1.85 22.54
CA ASN A 120 -15.85 -3.14 22.87
C ASN A 120 -17.18 -3.32 22.11
N GLU A 121 -17.94 -4.37 22.45
CA GLU A 121 -19.26 -4.64 21.84
C GLU A 121 -20.28 -3.50 22.06
N ASN A 122 -20.11 -2.74 23.15
CA ASN A 122 -21.01 -1.66 23.55
C ASN A 122 -20.66 -0.30 22.92
N GLY A 123 -19.56 -0.21 22.16
CA GLY A 123 -19.16 1.01 21.45
C GLY A 123 -17.73 1.46 21.73
N ARG A 124 -17.45 2.77 21.55
CA ARG A 124 -16.13 3.37 21.80
C ARG A 124 -16.23 4.49 22.83
N ASN A 125 -15.35 4.51 23.82
CA ASN A 125 -15.33 5.56 24.84
C ASN A 125 -14.81 6.93 24.33
N PHE A 126 -14.39 7.01 23.07
CA PHE A 126 -13.94 8.25 22.42
C PHE A 126 -14.85 8.70 21.26
N ASP A 127 -16.04 8.09 21.12
CA ASP A 127 -16.98 8.41 20.04
C ASP A 127 -17.37 9.90 19.99
N ALA A 128 -17.51 10.53 21.16
CA ALA A 128 -17.81 11.95 21.29
C ALA A 128 -16.83 12.87 20.56
N PHE A 129 -15.55 12.49 20.50
CA PHE A 129 -14.48 13.27 19.90
C PHE A 129 -14.27 12.98 18.40
N LEU A 130 -15.02 12.01 17.86
CA LEU A 130 -14.99 11.65 16.45
C LEU A 130 -16.13 12.29 15.63
N LYS A 131 -17.11 12.92 16.30
CA LYS A 131 -18.21 13.61 15.61
C LYS A 131 -17.63 14.68 14.69
N ARG A 132 -17.80 14.51 13.38
CA ARG A 132 -17.49 15.56 12.41
C ARG A 132 -18.47 16.70 12.61
N ASP A 133 -17.96 17.92 12.62
CA ASP A 133 -18.76 19.13 12.47
C ASP A 133 -19.47 19.06 11.10
N THR A 134 -20.70 18.54 11.06
CA THR A 134 -21.53 18.49 9.84
C THR A 134 -21.95 19.89 9.37
N THR A 135 -21.69 20.91 10.20
CA THR A 135 -22.00 22.32 10.00
C THR A 135 -21.04 23.03 9.04
N GLU A 136 -19.86 22.46 8.76
CA GLU A 136 -18.95 22.96 7.70
C GLU A 136 -19.17 22.20 6.38
N GLN A 137 -20.40 22.18 5.85
CA GLN A 137 -20.61 22.06 4.40
C GLN A 137 -20.33 23.42 3.76
N SER A 138 -19.08 23.86 3.83
CA SER A 138 -18.63 24.94 2.97
C SER A 138 -18.58 24.41 1.53
N ASN A 139 -19.29 25.09 0.62
CA ASN A 139 -19.15 24.89 -0.83
C ASN A 139 -17.77 25.33 -1.36
N GLU A 140 -16.92 25.90 -0.50
CA GLU A 140 -15.56 26.27 -0.89
C GLU A 140 -14.67 25.05 -1.04
N LYS A 141 -13.82 25.12 -2.06
CA LYS A 141 -12.82 24.11 -2.34
C LYS A 141 -11.92 23.91 -1.13
N ARG A 142 -11.67 22.65 -0.78
CA ARG A 142 -10.90 22.29 0.40
C ARG A 142 -9.45 22.76 0.27
N ASN A 143 -9.06 23.75 1.08
CA ASN A 143 -7.68 24.22 1.14
C ASN A 143 -6.80 23.24 1.93
N TYR A 144 -5.97 22.46 1.23
CA TYR A 144 -5.12 21.44 1.87
C TYR A 144 -4.06 22.04 2.80
N ALA A 145 -3.40 23.13 2.38
CA ALA A 145 -2.39 23.84 3.18
C ALA A 145 -2.95 24.29 4.54
N LYS A 146 -4.03 25.08 4.52
CA LYS A 146 -4.67 25.60 5.73
C LYS A 146 -5.20 24.48 6.61
N LEU A 147 -5.77 23.42 6.02
CA LEU A 147 -6.27 22.29 6.79
C LEU A 147 -5.14 21.53 7.49
N ALA A 148 -4.07 21.21 6.78
CA ALA A 148 -2.91 20.51 7.33
C ALA A 148 -2.21 21.37 8.38
N TYR A 149 -1.94 22.64 8.09
CA TYR A 149 -1.33 23.57 9.04
C TYR A 149 -2.17 23.71 10.31
N ARG A 150 -3.49 23.91 10.18
CA ARG A 150 -4.41 23.99 11.33
C ARG A 150 -4.37 22.73 12.19
N LEU A 151 -4.29 21.54 11.58
CA LEU A 151 -4.23 20.28 12.34
C LEU A 151 -2.88 20.09 13.03
N LEU A 152 -1.78 20.36 12.31
CA LEU A 152 -0.42 20.22 12.83
C LEU A 152 -0.13 21.25 13.91
N SER A 153 -0.45 22.52 13.68
CA SER A 153 -0.26 23.59 14.67
C SER A 153 -1.12 23.37 15.91
N LYS A 154 -2.39 22.94 15.76
CA LYS A 154 -3.20 22.56 16.93
C LYS A 154 -2.56 21.43 17.74
N ALA A 155 -2.02 20.41 17.07
CA ALA A 155 -1.37 19.31 17.77
C ALA A 155 -0.08 19.76 18.48
N LEU A 156 0.76 20.56 17.81
CA LEU A 156 2.03 21.04 18.35
C LEU A 156 1.84 22.09 19.46
N ASN A 157 0.83 22.95 19.36
CA ASN A 157 0.50 23.94 20.39
C ASN A 157 0.02 23.33 21.70
N LEU A 158 -0.40 22.05 21.70
CA LEU A 158 -0.70 21.31 22.93
C LEU A 158 0.57 20.91 23.69
N VAL A 159 1.73 20.92 23.04
CA VAL A 159 3.02 20.61 23.65
C VAL A 159 3.61 21.92 24.20
N PRO A 160 3.75 22.06 25.54
CA PRO A 160 4.34 23.26 26.14
C PRO A 160 5.85 23.29 25.93
N THR A 161 6.47 24.44 26.18
CA THR A 161 7.95 24.62 26.13
C THR A 161 8.67 23.87 27.23
N GLU A 162 8.01 23.71 28.38
CA GLU A 162 8.50 22.93 29.51
C GLU A 162 7.44 21.89 29.89
N MET A 163 7.85 20.62 29.98
CA MET A 163 6.93 19.52 30.28
C MET A 163 7.59 18.53 31.23
N LYS A 164 6.87 18.13 32.26
CA LYS A 164 7.27 17.05 33.17
C LYS A 164 6.05 16.19 33.49
N LEU A 165 5.97 15.02 32.87
CA LEU A 165 4.88 14.07 33.12
C LEU A 165 5.43 12.85 33.83
N GLN A 166 4.91 12.57 35.03
CA GLN A 166 5.27 11.43 35.85
C GLN A 166 4.14 10.40 35.84
N ASN A 167 4.49 9.14 35.59
CA ASN A 167 3.56 8.00 35.56
C ASN A 167 2.36 8.21 34.63
N LEU A 168 2.61 8.59 33.38
CA LEU A 168 1.60 8.70 32.34
C LEU A 168 1.39 7.34 31.65
N SER A 169 0.15 6.88 31.54
CA SER A 169 -0.18 5.69 30.75
C SER A 169 -1.08 6.03 29.56
N LEU A 170 -0.66 5.68 28.35
CA LEU A 170 -1.56 5.63 27.19
C LEU A 170 -2.01 4.19 27.01
N ARG A 171 -3.32 3.94 27.11
CA ARG A 171 -3.92 2.61 27.09
C ARG A 171 -4.85 2.50 25.90
N MET A 172 -4.85 1.34 25.26
CA MET A 172 -5.78 1.01 24.21
C MET A 172 -6.29 -0.41 24.40
N ASP A 173 -7.58 -0.61 24.21
CA ASP A 173 -8.23 -1.93 24.12
C ASP A 173 -9.17 -1.91 22.93
N ASP A 174 -8.86 -2.66 21.87
CA ASP A 174 -9.73 -2.83 20.70
C ASP A 174 -10.19 -4.28 20.61
N MET A 175 -11.36 -4.57 21.19
CA MET A 175 -11.97 -5.89 21.23
C MET A 175 -11.01 -6.95 21.83
N GLY A 176 -10.38 -6.62 22.97
CA GLY A 176 -9.43 -7.49 23.67
C GLY A 176 -7.96 -7.35 23.22
N ARG A 177 -7.69 -6.59 22.15
CA ARG A 177 -6.31 -6.27 21.71
C ARG A 177 -5.78 -5.10 22.52
N LYS A 178 -4.95 -5.40 23.53
CA LYS A 178 -4.51 -4.44 24.53
C LYS A 178 -3.12 -3.91 24.22
N VAL A 179 -2.96 -2.59 24.32
CA VAL A 179 -1.66 -1.92 24.25
C VAL A 179 -1.58 -0.92 25.39
N THR A 180 -0.51 -0.97 26.17
CA THR A 180 -0.21 0.01 27.20
C THR A 180 1.17 0.60 26.96
N LEU A 181 1.25 1.91 26.84
CA LEU A 181 2.48 2.70 26.79
C LEU A 181 2.59 3.43 28.13
N HIS A 182 3.47 2.96 29.02
CA HIS A 182 3.65 3.54 30.34
C HIS A 182 4.95 4.34 30.39
N MET A 183 4.84 5.63 30.65
CA MET A 183 5.95 6.58 30.79
C MET A 183 6.12 6.93 32.26
N ASN A 184 7.20 6.47 32.87
CA ASN A 184 7.52 6.82 34.26
C ASN A 184 7.87 8.31 34.37
N ASP A 185 8.65 8.80 33.41
CA ASP A 185 9.15 10.16 33.36
C ASP A 185 9.26 10.59 31.89
N LEU A 186 8.57 11.67 31.55
CA LEU A 186 8.56 12.34 30.26
C LEU A 186 8.95 13.78 30.54
N GLN A 187 10.10 14.21 30.05
CA GLN A 187 10.64 15.54 30.28
C GLN A 187 10.91 16.25 28.96
N LEU A 188 10.53 17.52 28.91
CA LEU A 188 10.97 18.50 27.92
C LEU A 188 11.45 19.72 28.71
N GLU A 189 12.76 19.94 28.72
CA GLU A 189 13.42 21.05 29.41
C GLU A 189 14.58 21.53 28.53
N ASP A 190 14.75 22.84 28.37
CA ASP A 190 15.77 23.44 27.50
C ASP A 190 15.77 22.85 26.06
N HIS A 191 14.57 22.62 25.53
CA HIS A 191 14.33 21.99 24.22
C HIS A 191 14.86 20.56 24.09
N GLN A 192 15.21 19.89 25.19
CA GLN A 192 15.60 18.48 25.22
C GLN A 192 14.44 17.62 25.67
N LEU A 193 13.94 16.78 24.77
CA LEU A 193 12.94 15.76 25.08
C LEU A 193 13.66 14.47 25.50
N GLN A 194 13.24 13.90 26.63
CA GLN A 194 13.64 12.55 27.03
C GLN A 194 12.49 11.80 27.69
N THR A 195 12.33 10.52 27.35
CA THR A 195 11.42 9.61 28.04
C THR A 195 11.78 8.15 27.83
N ALA A 196 11.46 7.32 28.82
CA ALA A 196 11.44 5.86 28.71
C ALA A 196 9.99 5.37 28.76
N ILE A 197 9.59 4.58 27.77
CA ILE A 197 8.25 4.05 27.58
C ILE A 197 8.28 2.54 27.74
N HIS A 198 7.65 2.04 28.80
CA HIS A 198 7.36 0.62 28.93
C HIS A 198 6.13 0.27 28.09
N VAL A 199 6.36 -0.42 26.98
CA VAL A 199 5.34 -0.88 26.05
C VAL A 199 4.96 -2.30 26.39
N LYS A 200 3.67 -2.53 26.63
CA LYS A 200 3.11 -3.85 26.90
C LYS A 200 1.94 -4.12 25.97
N THR A 201 2.00 -5.23 25.25
CA THR A 201 0.92 -5.76 24.41
C THR A 201 0.45 -7.11 24.94
N ASN A 202 -0.45 -7.79 24.23
CA ASN A 202 -0.77 -9.18 24.56
C ASN A 202 0.37 -10.14 24.20
N THR A 203 1.25 -9.77 23.26
CA THR A 203 2.26 -10.65 22.67
C THR A 203 3.70 -10.34 23.12
N PHE A 204 4.00 -9.11 23.54
CA PHE A 204 5.34 -8.71 23.94
C PHE A 204 5.35 -7.59 24.98
N SER A 205 6.53 -7.39 25.60
CA SER A 205 6.81 -6.27 26.49
C SER A 205 8.20 -5.72 26.17
N GLN A 206 8.34 -4.39 25.99
CA GLN A 206 9.59 -3.73 25.62
C GLN A 206 9.75 -2.36 26.29
N ASN A 207 10.99 -1.89 26.42
CA ASN A 207 11.30 -0.56 26.94
C ASN A 207 11.87 0.31 25.82
N TRP A 208 11.10 1.27 25.33
CA TRP A 208 11.57 2.22 24.32
C TRP A 208 12.12 3.47 24.99
N ASN A 209 13.10 4.10 24.37
CA ASN A 209 13.55 5.43 24.73
C ASN A 209 13.30 6.37 23.57
N ILE A 210 12.89 7.58 23.91
CA ILE A 210 12.85 8.72 23.00
C ILE A 210 13.79 9.76 23.57
N LYS A 211 14.72 10.24 22.76
CA LYS A 211 15.62 11.34 23.13
C LYS A 211 15.84 12.26 21.95
N GLY A 212 15.94 13.56 22.21
CA GLY A 212 16.45 14.49 21.21
C GLY A 212 16.01 15.92 21.43
N PHE A 213 16.13 16.73 20.38
CA PHE A 213 15.73 18.13 20.39
C PHE A 213 14.24 18.24 20.03
N ALA A 214 13.51 19.10 20.73
CA ALA A 214 12.14 19.48 20.37
C ALA A 214 11.89 20.93 20.80
N ASP A 215 11.49 21.74 19.84
CA ASP A 215 11.01 23.10 20.07
C ASP A 215 9.59 23.23 19.48
N PRO A 216 8.56 23.14 20.33
CA PRO A 216 7.18 23.30 19.88
C PRO A 216 6.86 24.69 19.32
N ARG A 217 7.61 25.73 19.70
CA ARG A 217 7.37 27.13 19.28
C ARG A 217 7.91 27.39 17.89
N GLU A 218 9.12 26.90 17.61
CA GLU A 218 9.68 26.91 16.26
C GLU A 218 9.17 25.76 15.38
N MET A 219 8.37 24.84 15.95
CA MET A 219 7.88 23.63 15.29
C MET A 219 9.01 22.77 14.70
N LYS A 220 10.13 22.69 15.43
CA LYS A 220 11.32 21.92 15.05
C LYS A 220 11.52 20.73 15.97
N ALA A 221 12.01 19.63 15.42
CA ALA A 221 12.30 18.44 16.22
C ALA A 221 13.42 17.61 15.59
N ASP A 222 14.20 16.92 16.42
CA ASP A 222 15.16 15.90 16.03
C ASP A 222 15.15 14.80 17.09
N LEU A 223 14.30 13.81 16.88
CA LEU A 223 13.97 12.78 17.85
C LEU A 223 14.53 11.43 17.40
N LYS A 224 15.22 10.74 18.31
CA LYS A 224 15.68 9.37 18.14
C LYS A 224 14.89 8.43 19.03
N PHE A 225 14.40 7.34 18.43
CA PHE A 225 13.70 6.26 19.11
C PHE A 225 14.58 5.02 19.04
N PHE A 226 14.83 4.39 20.19
CA PHE A 226 15.70 3.22 20.31
C PHE A 226 15.34 2.40 21.55
N ASN A 227 15.75 1.14 21.61
CA ASN A 227 15.54 0.31 22.80
C ASN A 227 16.74 0.39 23.76
N SER A 228 16.50 0.30 25.07
CA SER A 228 17.57 0.23 26.09
C SER A 228 18.38 -1.06 26.00
N ASP A 229 17.74 -2.17 25.65
CA ASP A 229 18.32 -3.53 25.72
C ASP A 229 18.94 -4.02 24.40
N THR A 230 19.14 -3.10 23.44
CA THR A 230 19.62 -3.37 22.06
C THR A 230 18.72 -4.25 21.19
N SER A 231 17.58 -4.74 21.70
CA SER A 231 16.64 -5.52 20.89
C SER A 231 15.85 -4.63 19.94
N LYS A 232 15.36 -5.22 18.84
CA LYS A 232 14.56 -4.52 17.84
C LYS A 232 13.25 -4.02 18.46
N ILE A 233 12.94 -2.74 18.29
CA ILE A 233 11.62 -2.17 18.59
C ILE A 233 10.58 -2.85 17.71
N GLN A 234 9.53 -3.42 18.32
CA GLN A 234 8.39 -3.98 17.61
C GLN A 234 7.22 -2.99 17.60
N LEU A 235 6.55 -2.79 16.47
CA LEU A 235 5.38 -1.90 16.44
C LEU A 235 4.17 -2.58 17.11
N PRO A 236 3.58 -2.00 18.16
CA PRO A 236 2.42 -2.55 18.83
C PRO A 236 1.20 -2.44 17.92
N TYR A 237 0.17 -3.24 18.21
CA TYR A 237 -1.14 -3.25 17.53
C TYR A 237 -1.16 -3.73 16.08
N ILE A 238 -0.13 -3.43 15.28
CA ILE A 238 -0.08 -3.74 13.86
C ILE A 238 -0.07 -5.26 13.64
N ASP A 239 0.73 -5.99 14.41
CA ASP A 239 0.80 -7.46 14.34
C ASP A 239 -0.53 -8.10 14.76
N GLU A 240 -1.07 -7.73 15.93
CA GLU A 240 -2.33 -8.30 16.43
C GLU A 240 -3.54 -8.00 15.53
N ARG A 241 -3.59 -6.81 14.90
CA ARG A 241 -4.73 -6.39 14.07
C ARG A 241 -4.64 -6.87 12.62
N PHE A 242 -3.43 -6.89 12.05
CA PHE A 242 -3.24 -7.13 10.62
C PHE A 242 -2.39 -8.37 10.32
N GLY A 243 -1.84 -9.05 11.32
CA GLY A 243 -0.88 -10.15 11.15
C GLY A 243 0.42 -9.69 10.51
N LEU A 244 0.75 -8.41 10.65
CA LEU A 244 1.90 -7.76 10.04
C LEU A 244 2.98 -7.58 11.11
N LYS A 245 3.99 -8.46 11.08
CA LYS A 245 5.15 -8.32 11.94
C LYS A 245 6.01 -7.18 11.41
N SER A 246 6.40 -6.27 12.29
CA SER A 246 7.25 -5.14 11.94
C SER A 246 8.15 -4.74 13.10
N SER A 247 9.44 -4.65 12.84
CA SER A 247 10.44 -4.26 13.85
C SER A 247 11.61 -3.47 13.26
N PHE A 248 12.31 -2.67 14.06
CA PHE A 248 13.50 -1.91 13.65
C PHE A 248 14.43 -1.67 14.83
N ASP A 249 15.68 -1.30 14.58
CA ASP A 249 16.65 -1.05 15.66
C ASP A 249 16.51 0.36 16.21
N ASN A 250 16.51 1.34 15.32
CA ASN A 250 16.26 2.73 15.68
C ASN A 250 15.59 3.48 14.53
N ILE A 251 14.82 4.50 14.87
CA ILE A 251 14.26 5.47 13.93
C ILE A 251 14.63 6.87 14.40
N ARG A 252 15.04 7.73 13.47
CA ARG A 252 15.28 9.16 13.71
C ARG A 252 14.30 9.96 12.88
N LEU A 253 13.61 10.89 13.53
CA LEU A 253 12.64 11.78 12.93
C LEU A 253 13.15 13.21 13.12
N LYS A 254 13.47 13.88 12.03
CA LYS A 254 13.84 15.29 12.02
C LYS A 254 12.83 16.11 11.26
N LEU A 255 12.38 17.20 11.86
CA LEU A 255 11.52 18.23 11.30
C LEU A 255 12.28 19.55 11.38
N ASP A 256 12.66 20.07 10.22
CA ASP A 256 13.48 21.29 10.08
C ASP A 256 12.61 22.53 9.84
N LYS A 257 11.49 22.37 9.12
CA LYS A 257 10.58 23.45 8.71
C LYS A 257 9.13 22.98 8.77
N LEU A 258 8.25 23.79 9.37
CA LEU A 258 6.80 23.64 9.31
C LEU A 258 6.16 25.03 9.36
N GLU A 259 6.00 25.66 8.20
CA GLU A 259 5.47 27.03 8.15
C GLU A 259 4.70 27.34 6.87
N MET A 260 3.89 28.40 6.93
CA MET A 260 3.11 28.91 5.82
C MET A 260 3.91 30.00 5.10
N GLU A 261 4.20 29.82 3.80
CA GLU A 261 4.86 30.80 2.95
C GLU A 261 4.00 31.03 1.70
N SER A 262 3.68 32.28 1.37
CA SER A 262 2.92 32.63 0.15
C SER A 262 1.61 31.85 -0.06
N GLY A 263 0.97 31.38 1.01
CA GLY A 263 -0.28 30.60 0.95
C GLY A 263 -0.09 29.08 0.86
N GLU A 264 1.15 28.60 0.85
CA GLU A 264 1.54 27.19 0.82
C GLU A 264 2.14 26.77 2.15
N LEU A 265 1.93 25.51 2.54
CA LEU A 265 2.54 24.90 3.72
C LEU A 265 3.77 24.12 3.29
N HIS A 266 4.92 24.47 3.85
CA HIS A 266 6.18 23.77 3.69
C HIS A 266 6.45 22.88 4.89
N ILE A 267 6.73 21.60 4.64
CA ILE A 267 7.13 20.64 5.68
C ILE A 267 8.40 19.94 5.24
N ASP A 268 9.53 20.31 5.85
CA ASP A 268 10.84 19.81 5.49
C ASP A 268 11.48 19.06 6.64
N GLY A 269 12.21 18.00 6.31
CA GLY A 269 12.96 17.24 7.30
C GLY A 269 13.47 15.94 6.73
N PHE A 270 13.78 15.01 7.62
CA PHE A 270 14.09 13.66 7.20
C PHE A 270 13.61 12.61 8.20
N THR A 271 13.45 11.39 7.72
CA THR A 271 13.26 10.22 8.55
C THR A 271 14.28 9.16 8.14
N SER A 272 14.95 8.55 9.11
CA SER A 272 15.83 7.40 8.86
C SER A 272 15.48 6.25 9.78
N ILE A 273 15.56 5.04 9.25
CA ILE A 273 15.26 3.81 9.96
C ILE A 273 16.32 2.76 9.65
N ASP A 274 16.79 2.07 10.69
CA ASP A 274 17.79 1.02 10.59
C ASP A 274 17.19 -0.36 10.88
N ASN A 275 17.63 -1.36 10.12
CA ASN A 275 17.28 -2.77 10.27
C ASN A 275 15.77 -3.06 10.32
N PHE A 276 15.01 -2.28 9.55
CA PHE A 276 13.57 -2.44 9.43
C PHE A 276 13.23 -3.79 8.82
N THR A 277 12.48 -4.58 9.58
CA THR A 277 12.05 -5.93 9.24
C THR A 277 10.54 -5.94 9.13
N ILE A 278 10.00 -6.51 8.05
CA ILE A 278 8.56 -6.63 7.83
C ILE A 278 8.22 -8.04 7.32
N ASN A 279 7.18 -8.65 7.89
CA ASN A 279 6.69 -9.96 7.47
C ASN A 279 5.18 -10.01 7.47
N HIS A 280 4.60 -10.39 6.33
CA HIS A 280 3.18 -10.66 6.18
C HIS A 280 2.94 -11.54 4.94
N PRO A 281 2.05 -12.56 4.99
CA PRO A 281 1.87 -13.50 3.89
C PRO A 281 1.49 -12.91 2.53
N LYS A 282 0.86 -11.72 2.50
CA LYS A 282 0.57 -10.98 1.25
C LYS A 282 1.76 -10.17 0.72
N ILE A 283 2.78 -9.91 1.54
CA ILE A 283 4.00 -9.17 1.17
C ILE A 283 5.07 -10.16 0.70
N ALA A 284 5.51 -11.05 1.57
CA ALA A 284 6.56 -12.05 1.34
C ALA A 284 6.40 -13.25 2.29
N LYS A 285 7.02 -14.38 1.95
CA LYS A 285 7.08 -15.56 2.84
C LYS A 285 8.17 -15.47 3.90
N LYS A 286 9.33 -14.95 3.48
CA LYS A 286 10.47 -14.70 4.36
C LYS A 286 10.37 -13.29 4.92
N ASP A 287 11.06 -13.06 6.02
CA ASP A 287 11.23 -11.72 6.57
C ASP A 287 11.91 -10.82 5.55
N VAL A 288 11.29 -9.67 5.29
CA VAL A 288 11.87 -8.64 4.43
C VAL A 288 12.68 -7.70 5.29
N VAL A 289 13.99 -7.65 5.06
CA VAL A 289 14.92 -6.82 5.86
C VAL A 289 15.49 -5.69 5.02
N ILE A 290 15.34 -4.48 5.54
CA ILE A 290 15.91 -3.25 5.01
C ILE A 290 16.95 -2.76 6.01
N GLN A 291 18.22 -2.78 5.62
CA GLN A 291 19.35 -2.45 6.52
C GLN A 291 19.33 -0.97 6.88
N ASN A 292 19.23 -0.10 5.87
CA ASN A 292 19.13 1.34 6.09
C ASN A 292 18.13 1.92 5.11
N ALA A 293 17.21 2.73 5.61
CA ALA A 293 16.38 3.59 4.77
C ALA A 293 16.39 5.02 5.32
N ARG A 294 16.48 5.99 4.42
CA ARG A 294 16.39 7.41 4.73
C ARG A 294 15.49 8.08 3.71
N PHE A 295 14.62 8.96 4.18
CA PHE A 295 13.81 9.81 3.32
C PHE A 295 13.95 11.25 3.79
N ASP A 296 14.69 12.03 3.01
CA ASP A 296 14.77 13.48 3.10
C ASP A 296 13.60 14.05 2.31
N TYR A 297 12.60 14.55 3.02
CA TYR A 297 11.33 14.95 2.45
C TYR A 297 11.18 16.46 2.45
N ARG A 298 10.55 16.96 1.39
CA ARG A 298 10.09 18.32 1.26
C ARG A 298 8.67 18.27 0.76
N PHE A 299 7.72 18.38 1.69
CA PHE A 299 6.31 18.40 1.34
C PHE A 299 5.87 19.84 1.10
N LEU A 300 5.13 20.02 0.01
CA LEU A 300 4.49 21.29 -0.31
C LEU A 300 2.99 21.05 -0.44
N LEU A 301 2.20 21.79 0.34
CA LEU A 301 0.76 21.72 0.28
C LEU A 301 0.23 23.11 -0.08
N GLY A 302 -0.49 23.21 -1.20
CA GLY A 302 -1.21 24.42 -1.59
C GLY A 302 -2.68 24.34 -1.20
N SER A 303 -3.51 25.25 -1.73
CA SER A 303 -4.95 25.13 -1.55
C SER A 303 -5.48 23.86 -2.21
N ASP A 304 -4.95 23.52 -3.39
CA ASP A 304 -5.57 22.52 -4.27
C ASP A 304 -4.66 21.32 -4.54
N PHE A 305 -3.45 21.30 -3.98
CA PHE A 305 -2.48 20.25 -4.21
C PHE A 305 -1.72 19.83 -2.94
N ILE A 306 -1.20 18.61 -2.98
CA ILE A 306 -0.23 18.05 -2.03
C ILE A 306 0.88 17.43 -2.87
N SER A 307 2.12 17.82 -2.62
CA SER A 307 3.27 17.28 -3.34
C SER A 307 4.44 16.94 -2.44
N ILE A 308 5.26 16.01 -2.93
CA ILE A 308 6.64 15.77 -2.52
C ILE A 308 7.49 16.42 -3.60
N ASP A 309 8.24 17.45 -3.23
CA ASP A 309 9.06 18.23 -4.16
C ASP A 309 10.20 17.38 -4.76
N SER A 310 10.60 17.69 -5.98
CA SER A 310 11.67 17.00 -6.74
C SER A 310 13.06 17.04 -6.08
N THR A 311 13.27 17.97 -5.14
CA THR A 311 14.48 18.08 -4.31
C THR A 311 14.49 17.12 -3.13
N SER A 312 13.38 16.40 -2.87
CA SER A 312 13.34 15.29 -1.93
C SER A 312 14.23 14.14 -2.39
N SER A 313 14.80 13.39 -1.45
CA SER A 313 15.60 12.21 -1.76
C SER A 313 15.25 11.05 -0.83
N ALA A 314 15.09 9.86 -1.42
CA ALA A 314 14.94 8.62 -0.71
C ALA A 314 16.18 7.74 -0.95
N GLN A 315 16.69 7.12 0.10
CA GLN A 315 17.77 6.17 0.07
C GLN A 315 17.31 4.84 0.68
N LEU A 316 17.54 3.76 -0.05
CA LEU A 316 17.34 2.38 0.40
C LEU A 316 18.66 1.64 0.24
N ASN A 317 19.33 1.33 1.35
CA ASN A 317 20.71 0.84 1.36
C ASN A 317 21.61 1.78 0.52
N LYS A 318 22.19 1.32 -0.60
CA LYS A 318 22.97 2.19 -1.52
C LYS A 318 22.13 2.82 -2.64
N ILE A 319 20.89 2.39 -2.85
CA ILE A 319 20.02 2.91 -3.90
C ILE A 319 19.55 4.29 -3.48
N LYS A 320 19.85 5.30 -4.29
CA LYS A 320 19.37 6.68 -4.09
C LYS A 320 18.39 7.04 -5.18
N VAL A 321 17.27 7.62 -4.79
CA VAL A 321 16.15 7.95 -5.64
C VAL A 321 15.70 9.37 -5.33
N ARG A 322 15.33 10.12 -6.36
CA ARG A 322 14.64 11.41 -6.22
C ARG A 322 13.17 11.22 -6.60
N PRO A 323 12.29 11.00 -5.61
CA PRO A 323 10.88 10.89 -5.86
C PRO A 323 10.26 12.29 -6.00
N PHE A 324 9.37 12.44 -6.96
CA PHE A 324 8.39 13.52 -7.00
C PHE A 324 7.01 12.88 -7.06
N ALA A 325 6.09 13.34 -6.22
CA ALA A 325 4.71 12.89 -6.28
C ALA A 325 3.81 14.09 -6.06
N GLU A 326 2.72 14.19 -6.83
CA GLU A 326 1.77 15.30 -6.68
C GLU A 326 0.36 14.75 -6.83
N TYR A 327 -0.50 15.20 -5.92
CA TYR A 327 -1.94 15.10 -6.03
C TYR A 327 -2.48 16.52 -6.18
N ASN A 328 -3.08 16.83 -7.33
CA ASN A 328 -3.57 18.16 -7.66
C ASN A 328 -5.07 18.09 -8.02
N THR A 329 -5.84 19.07 -7.59
CA THR A 329 -7.29 19.19 -7.80
C THR A 329 -7.72 20.56 -8.33
N GLU A 330 -6.79 21.37 -8.83
CA GLU A 330 -7.03 22.76 -9.27
C GLU A 330 -8.11 22.84 -10.37
N ALA A 331 -7.84 22.23 -11.52
CA ALA A 331 -8.81 22.11 -12.62
C ALA A 331 -9.35 20.68 -12.75
N ASP A 332 -8.44 19.71 -12.85
CA ASP A 332 -8.73 18.28 -12.93
C ASP A 332 -8.16 17.56 -11.69
N THR A 333 -8.61 16.33 -11.39
CA THR A 333 -7.94 15.50 -10.39
C THR A 333 -6.76 14.77 -11.03
N ILE A 334 -5.54 15.22 -10.74
CA ILE A 334 -4.30 14.74 -11.35
C ILE A 334 -3.43 14.07 -10.29
N TYR A 335 -2.88 12.91 -10.66
CA TYR A 335 -1.88 12.19 -9.91
C TYR A 335 -0.59 12.14 -10.72
N LYS A 336 0.49 12.71 -10.22
CA LYS A 336 1.82 12.63 -10.82
C LYS A 336 2.75 11.82 -9.94
N LEU A 337 3.59 11.00 -10.54
CA LEU A 337 4.68 10.28 -9.91
C LEU A 337 5.88 10.31 -10.86
N LYS A 338 6.99 10.88 -10.41
CA LYS A 338 8.27 10.78 -11.08
C LYS A 338 9.29 10.12 -10.15
N ILE A 339 10.10 9.25 -10.73
CA ILE A 339 11.16 8.55 -10.01
C ILE A 339 12.42 8.70 -10.83
N ASP A 340 13.46 9.30 -10.24
CA ASP A 340 14.78 9.43 -10.85
C ASP A 340 15.82 8.68 -9.99
N ILE A 341 16.36 7.59 -10.54
CA ILE A 341 17.50 6.88 -9.99
C ILE A 341 18.73 7.35 -10.75
N GLN A 342 19.61 8.06 -10.05
CA GLN A 342 20.86 8.53 -10.64
C GLN A 342 21.75 7.37 -11.05
N LYS A 343 22.66 7.68 -11.98
CA LYS A 343 23.63 6.72 -12.50
C LYS A 343 24.36 6.00 -11.37
N MET A 344 24.20 4.69 -11.30
CA MET A 344 24.78 3.83 -10.28
C MET A 344 25.28 2.51 -10.85
N LYS A 345 26.17 1.83 -10.12
CA LYS A 345 26.66 0.49 -10.50
C LYS A 345 25.54 -0.54 -10.37
N ALA A 346 25.46 -1.44 -11.34
CA ALA A 346 24.49 -2.54 -11.34
C ALA A 346 24.61 -3.41 -10.07
N GLN A 347 25.84 -3.74 -9.67
CA GLN A 347 26.09 -4.55 -8.48
C GLN A 347 25.61 -3.88 -7.18
N ASP A 348 25.78 -2.55 -7.06
CA ASP A 348 25.32 -1.82 -5.88
C ASP A 348 23.79 -1.79 -5.79
N PHE A 349 23.08 -1.79 -6.93
CA PHE A 349 21.63 -1.91 -6.96
C PHE A 349 21.19 -3.30 -6.48
N ILE A 350 21.74 -4.37 -7.06
CA ILE A 350 21.38 -5.76 -6.72
C ILE A 350 21.62 -6.04 -5.24
N THR A 351 22.80 -5.68 -4.73
CA THR A 351 23.16 -5.89 -3.31
C THR A 351 22.37 -5.02 -2.34
N SER A 352 21.69 -3.98 -2.84
CA SER A 352 20.82 -3.11 -2.05
C SER A 352 19.35 -3.52 -2.08
N LEU A 353 18.96 -4.52 -2.88
CA LEU A 353 17.60 -5.04 -2.87
C LEU A 353 17.30 -5.70 -1.51
N PRO A 354 16.17 -5.40 -0.85
CA PRO A 354 15.81 -6.01 0.42
C PRO A 354 15.76 -7.54 0.35
N GLN A 355 16.52 -8.20 1.22
CA GLN A 355 16.48 -9.66 1.36
C GLN A 355 15.07 -10.11 1.73
N GLY A 356 14.67 -11.31 1.28
CA GLY A 356 13.31 -11.84 1.46
C GLY A 356 12.26 -11.28 0.50
N LEU A 357 12.47 -10.08 -0.07
CA LEU A 357 11.59 -9.51 -1.11
C LEU A 357 12.04 -9.91 -2.53
N PHE A 358 13.34 -10.04 -2.74
CA PHE A 358 13.98 -10.33 -4.03
C PHE A 358 14.83 -11.60 -3.98
N THR A 359 14.29 -12.69 -3.45
CA THR A 359 15.05 -13.95 -3.23
C THR A 359 15.65 -14.51 -4.51
N HIS A 360 14.98 -14.36 -5.66
CA HIS A 360 15.47 -14.90 -6.93
C HIS A 360 16.67 -14.13 -7.51
N PHE A 361 17.00 -12.97 -6.92
CA PHE A 361 18.16 -12.16 -7.24
C PHE A 361 19.35 -12.45 -6.33
N GLU A 362 19.17 -13.23 -5.26
CA GLU A 362 20.26 -13.62 -4.36
C GLU A 362 21.35 -14.36 -5.14
N GLY A 363 22.61 -13.92 -4.96
CA GLY A 363 23.76 -14.45 -5.69
C GLY A 363 23.95 -13.92 -7.12
N MET A 364 23.08 -13.03 -7.61
CA MET A 364 23.27 -12.39 -8.91
C MET A 364 24.43 -11.40 -8.88
N GLU A 365 25.29 -11.47 -9.90
CA GLU A 365 26.40 -10.54 -10.09
C GLU A 365 26.26 -9.85 -11.45
N ALA A 366 26.38 -8.53 -11.46
CA ALA A 366 26.26 -7.71 -12.66
C ALA A 366 27.31 -6.59 -12.69
N GLU A 367 27.80 -6.32 -13.89
CA GLU A 367 28.74 -5.24 -14.17
C GLU A 367 28.06 -4.12 -14.95
N GLY A 368 28.74 -2.98 -15.03
CA GLY A 368 28.27 -1.79 -15.72
C GLY A 368 27.47 -0.85 -14.82
N MET A 369 26.97 0.21 -15.45
CA MET A 369 26.20 1.26 -14.80
C MET A 369 24.85 1.42 -15.47
N PHE A 370 23.90 1.95 -14.72
CA PHE A 370 22.60 2.36 -15.27
C PHE A 370 22.05 3.55 -14.50
N ASP A 371 21.17 4.29 -15.15
CA ASP A 371 20.23 5.22 -14.54
C ASP A 371 18.81 4.86 -14.97
N TYR A 372 17.82 5.30 -14.19
CA TYR A 372 16.43 4.98 -14.45
C TYR A 372 15.52 6.18 -14.17
N GLN A 373 14.59 6.42 -15.08
CA GLN A 373 13.59 7.47 -14.98
C GLN A 373 12.20 6.91 -15.24
N LEU A 374 11.27 7.24 -14.36
CA LEU A 374 9.84 7.01 -14.54
C LEU A 374 9.12 8.36 -14.51
N ASP A 375 8.26 8.60 -15.49
CA ASP A 375 7.26 9.67 -15.49
C ASP A 375 5.87 9.04 -15.64
N PHE A 376 5.03 9.23 -14.63
CA PHE A 376 3.66 8.77 -14.60
C PHE A 376 2.74 9.93 -14.27
N GLU A 377 1.74 10.15 -15.13
CA GLU A 377 0.67 11.11 -14.88
C GLU A 377 -0.67 10.46 -15.20
N TYR A 378 -1.58 10.53 -14.24
CA TYR A 378 -2.96 10.10 -14.40
C TYR A 378 -3.92 11.23 -14.08
N ASN A 379 -4.59 11.73 -15.13
CA ASN A 379 -5.70 12.65 -15.01
C ASN A 379 -7.01 11.83 -14.92
N LYS A 380 -7.68 11.88 -13.77
CA LYS A 380 -8.93 11.16 -13.53
C LYS A 380 -10.06 11.61 -14.45
N ASN A 381 -10.07 12.89 -14.81
CA ASN A 381 -11.06 13.51 -15.69
C ASN A 381 -10.80 13.18 -17.16
N LYS A 382 -9.53 12.95 -17.52
CA LYS A 382 -9.08 12.57 -18.87
C LYS A 382 -8.29 11.26 -18.84
N PRO A 383 -8.94 10.13 -18.49
CA PRO A 383 -8.24 8.88 -18.20
C PRO A 383 -7.50 8.28 -19.41
N ASN A 384 -7.91 8.63 -20.63
CA ASN A 384 -7.26 8.17 -21.86
C ASN A 384 -5.95 8.92 -22.18
N GLN A 385 -5.61 9.97 -21.43
CA GLN A 385 -4.38 10.77 -21.59
C GLN A 385 -3.29 10.37 -20.55
N LEU A 386 -3.34 9.14 -20.04
CA LEU A 386 -2.37 8.66 -19.06
C LEU A 386 -0.94 8.72 -19.64
N VAL A 387 -0.01 9.34 -18.91
CA VAL A 387 1.43 9.32 -19.21
C VAL A 387 2.07 8.17 -18.42
N PHE A 388 2.87 7.36 -19.11
CA PHE A 388 3.66 6.30 -18.49
C PHE A 388 4.91 6.11 -19.34
N ASP A 389 5.95 6.87 -18.99
CA ASP A 389 7.24 6.86 -19.67
C ASP A 389 8.29 6.27 -18.72
N SER A 390 8.85 5.14 -19.10
CA SER A 390 9.88 4.42 -18.33
C SER A 390 11.14 4.34 -19.18
N LYS A 391 12.23 4.94 -18.72
CA LYS A 391 13.52 4.99 -19.42
C LYS A 391 14.62 4.42 -18.53
N LEU A 392 15.48 3.61 -19.13
CA LEU A 392 16.71 3.14 -18.50
C LEU A 392 17.84 3.35 -19.50
N ASN A 393 18.83 4.11 -19.08
CA ASN A 393 20.08 4.21 -19.81
C ASN A 393 21.07 3.26 -19.15
N LYS A 394 21.82 2.52 -19.98
CA LYS A 394 22.72 1.48 -19.51
C LYS A 394 24.07 1.61 -20.20
N GLU A 395 25.13 1.43 -19.44
CA GLU A 395 26.51 1.49 -19.90
C GLU A 395 27.21 0.21 -19.49
N ASN A 396 27.55 -0.62 -20.49
CA ASN A 396 28.19 -1.92 -20.28
C ASN A 396 27.47 -2.83 -19.27
N LEU A 397 26.14 -2.66 -19.13
CA LEU A 397 25.32 -3.44 -18.21
C LEU A 397 25.23 -4.89 -18.69
N ARG A 398 25.83 -5.80 -17.93
CA ARG A 398 25.79 -7.25 -18.19
C ARG A 398 25.67 -8.04 -16.91
N ILE A 399 24.93 -9.14 -16.97
CA ILE A 399 24.91 -10.13 -15.88
C ILE A 399 26.10 -11.06 -16.10
N VAL A 400 26.98 -11.13 -15.10
CA VAL A 400 28.16 -12.01 -15.10
C VAL A 400 27.79 -13.37 -14.52
N LYS A 401 26.93 -13.37 -13.50
CA LYS A 401 26.45 -14.57 -12.82
C LYS A 401 24.98 -14.41 -12.48
N TYR A 402 24.19 -15.38 -12.87
CA TYR A 402 22.78 -15.41 -12.47
C TYR A 402 22.64 -15.89 -11.02
N GLY A 403 21.68 -15.31 -10.31
CA GLY A 403 21.21 -15.85 -9.04
C GLY A 403 20.34 -17.09 -9.23
N GLU A 404 19.44 -17.36 -8.28
CA GLU A 404 18.49 -18.47 -8.36
C GLU A 404 17.67 -18.46 -9.67
N ALA A 405 17.27 -17.28 -10.16
CA ALA A 405 16.67 -17.12 -11.48
C ALA A 405 17.73 -17.04 -12.60
N ASN A 406 18.22 -18.19 -13.04
CA ASN A 406 19.10 -18.28 -14.22
C ASN A 406 18.34 -18.08 -15.54
N LEU A 407 18.18 -16.82 -15.96
CA LEU A 407 17.47 -16.44 -17.19
C LEU A 407 18.09 -17.03 -18.46
N ALA A 408 19.40 -17.28 -18.48
CA ALA A 408 20.08 -17.86 -19.65
C ALA A 408 19.64 -19.31 -19.93
N LYS A 409 19.06 -20.02 -18.95
CA LYS A 409 18.56 -21.39 -19.14
C LYS A 409 17.48 -21.47 -20.23
N LEU A 410 16.79 -20.36 -20.54
CA LEU A 410 15.82 -20.32 -21.63
C LEU A 410 16.45 -20.69 -22.98
N ASN A 411 17.75 -20.44 -23.18
CA ASN A 411 18.43 -20.73 -24.45
C ASN A 411 18.94 -22.16 -24.57
N GLY A 412 18.88 -22.95 -23.50
CA GLY A 412 19.34 -24.34 -23.48
C GLY A 412 18.21 -25.31 -23.11
N GLU A 413 18.60 -26.55 -22.87
CA GLU A 413 17.71 -27.54 -22.29
C GLU A 413 17.60 -27.34 -20.78
N PHE A 414 16.40 -27.48 -20.23
CA PHE A 414 16.19 -27.44 -18.78
C PHE A 414 14.97 -28.26 -18.37
N THR A 415 14.94 -28.70 -17.12
CA THR A 415 13.76 -29.32 -16.55
C THR A 415 12.85 -28.24 -15.95
N TYR A 416 11.64 -28.16 -16.46
CA TYR A 416 10.56 -27.35 -15.91
C TYR A 416 9.74 -28.17 -14.92
N ARG A 417 9.40 -27.57 -13.77
CA ARG A 417 8.50 -28.16 -12.79
C ARG A 417 7.49 -27.12 -12.34
N ALA A 418 6.21 -27.35 -12.65
CA ALA A 418 5.15 -26.49 -12.17
C ALA A 418 4.91 -26.72 -10.67
N ILE A 419 4.61 -25.66 -9.94
CA ILE A 419 4.18 -25.74 -8.53
C ILE A 419 2.73 -25.28 -8.46
N ASP A 420 1.82 -26.17 -8.08
CA ASP A 420 0.41 -25.84 -7.88
C ASP A 420 0.05 -25.97 -6.40
N LYS A 421 -0.40 -24.86 -5.79
CA LYS A 421 -0.71 -24.76 -4.35
C LYS A 421 0.38 -25.34 -3.42
N GLY A 422 1.64 -25.15 -3.78
CA GLY A 422 2.78 -25.66 -2.99
C GLY A 422 3.15 -27.11 -3.27
N VAL A 423 2.43 -27.80 -4.17
CA VAL A 423 2.73 -29.17 -4.57
C VAL A 423 3.46 -29.17 -5.91
N GLU A 424 4.63 -29.76 -5.91
CA GLU A 424 5.43 -30.00 -7.11
C GLU A 424 4.71 -30.96 -8.07
N GLN A 425 4.54 -30.52 -9.31
CA GLN A 425 3.98 -31.35 -10.37
C GLN A 425 5.07 -32.17 -11.07
N ARG A 426 4.65 -32.99 -12.03
CA ARG A 426 5.55 -33.80 -12.86
C ARG A 426 6.62 -32.91 -13.52
N PRO A 427 7.90 -33.35 -13.56
CA PRO A 427 8.93 -32.64 -14.31
C PRO A 427 8.70 -32.79 -15.82
N ILE A 428 8.96 -31.71 -16.56
CA ILE A 428 8.86 -31.64 -18.02
C ILE A 428 10.22 -31.17 -18.53
N LEU A 429 10.85 -31.99 -19.36
CA LEU A 429 12.09 -31.60 -20.02
C LEU A 429 11.75 -30.63 -21.17
N VAL A 430 12.36 -29.46 -21.16
CA VAL A 430 12.20 -28.42 -22.19
C VAL A 430 13.42 -28.47 -23.08
N GLY A 431 13.31 -29.18 -24.20
CA GLY A 431 14.40 -29.36 -25.16
C GLY A 431 14.15 -30.55 -26.08
N PRO A 432 14.95 -30.70 -27.15
CA PRO A 432 14.87 -31.79 -28.12
C PRO A 432 14.81 -33.21 -27.54
N ALA A 433 15.43 -33.45 -26.37
CA ALA A 433 15.38 -34.75 -25.70
C ALA A 433 13.98 -35.14 -25.19
N ASN A 434 13.02 -34.22 -25.11
CA ASN A 434 11.62 -34.54 -24.83
C ASN A 434 10.87 -34.81 -26.14
N PRO A 435 10.30 -36.00 -26.37
CA PRO A 435 9.58 -36.31 -27.61
C PRO A 435 8.33 -35.44 -27.84
N ASN A 436 7.77 -34.84 -26.80
CA ASN A 436 6.65 -33.91 -26.89
C ASN A 436 7.07 -32.44 -27.02
N TYR A 437 8.37 -32.15 -27.00
CA TYR A 437 8.87 -30.80 -27.24
C TYR A 437 8.73 -30.45 -28.72
N THR A 438 8.14 -29.29 -28.99
CA THR A 438 7.85 -28.86 -30.36
C THR A 438 8.58 -27.55 -30.66
N PRO A 439 9.56 -27.55 -31.56
CA PRO A 439 10.17 -26.34 -32.11
C PRO A 439 9.12 -25.38 -32.69
N LEU A 440 9.36 -24.07 -32.63
CA LEU A 440 8.36 -23.07 -33.01
C LEU A 440 7.90 -23.20 -34.47
N ASP A 441 8.79 -23.59 -35.37
CA ASP A 441 8.52 -23.82 -36.79
C ASP A 441 7.69 -25.08 -37.08
N GLN A 442 7.58 -25.99 -36.09
CA GLN A 442 6.72 -27.18 -36.14
C GLN A 442 5.35 -26.97 -35.47
N ILE A 443 5.05 -25.73 -35.04
CA ILE A 443 3.74 -25.35 -34.50
C ILE A 443 2.92 -24.71 -35.62
N SER A 444 1.64 -25.07 -35.73
CA SER A 444 0.73 -24.46 -36.70
C SER A 444 0.78 -22.92 -36.62
N PRO A 445 0.99 -22.20 -37.73
CA PRO A 445 1.09 -20.74 -37.74
C PRO A 445 -0.21 -20.07 -37.29
N TYR A 446 -1.35 -20.76 -37.46
CA TYR A 446 -2.64 -20.29 -36.95
C TYR A 446 -2.66 -20.24 -35.43
N LEU A 447 -2.03 -21.20 -34.74
CA LEU A 447 -1.95 -21.21 -33.28
C LEU A 447 -1.10 -20.05 -32.78
N GLU A 448 0.06 -19.82 -33.40
CA GLU A 448 0.91 -18.68 -33.04
C GLU A 448 0.11 -17.38 -33.13
N LYS A 449 -0.51 -17.12 -34.29
CA LYS A 449 -1.30 -15.91 -34.53
C LYS A 449 -2.49 -15.78 -33.58
N ALA A 450 -3.18 -16.89 -33.27
CA ALA A 450 -4.34 -16.89 -32.38
C ALA A 450 -3.95 -16.61 -30.92
N VAL A 451 -2.89 -17.26 -30.41
CA VAL A 451 -2.41 -17.05 -29.04
C VAL A 451 -1.85 -15.64 -28.87
N LEU A 452 -1.03 -15.15 -29.82
CA LEU A 452 -0.58 -13.76 -29.80
C LEU A 452 -1.76 -12.80 -29.84
N THR A 453 -2.78 -13.04 -30.67
CA THR A 453 -3.95 -12.16 -30.74
C THR A 453 -4.76 -12.13 -29.44
N ASN A 454 -4.87 -13.26 -28.73
CA ASN A 454 -5.65 -13.37 -27.50
C ASN A 454 -4.89 -12.90 -26.25
N GLU A 455 -3.61 -13.26 -26.12
CA GLU A 455 -2.80 -13.02 -24.91
C GLU A 455 -1.94 -11.76 -25.02
N ASP A 456 -1.28 -11.53 -26.17
CA ASP A 456 -0.27 -10.47 -26.32
C ASP A 456 -0.09 -10.02 -27.79
N PRO A 457 -0.99 -9.17 -28.30
CA PRO A 457 -1.00 -8.75 -29.71
C PRO A 457 0.27 -8.07 -30.20
N SER A 458 1.03 -7.49 -29.29
CA SER A 458 2.22 -6.69 -29.58
C SER A 458 3.51 -7.37 -29.15
N PHE A 459 3.46 -8.67 -28.84
CA PHE A 459 4.56 -9.44 -28.26
C PHE A 459 5.90 -9.22 -28.96
N ARG A 460 5.88 -9.23 -30.30
CA ARG A 460 7.07 -9.05 -31.14
C ARG A 460 7.67 -7.64 -31.08
N ARG A 461 6.91 -6.63 -30.67
CA ARG A 461 7.30 -5.21 -30.69
C ARG A 461 7.68 -4.65 -29.32
N HIS A 462 6.99 -5.08 -28.26
CA HIS A 462 7.23 -4.53 -26.92
C HIS A 462 8.46 -5.18 -26.24
N ARG A 463 9.01 -4.52 -25.21
CA ARG A 463 10.16 -5.01 -24.43
C ARG A 463 9.72 -5.48 -23.04
N GLY A 464 8.95 -6.56 -23.00
CA GLY A 464 8.40 -7.14 -21.77
C GLY A 464 7.04 -6.60 -21.32
N PHE A 465 6.72 -5.32 -21.53
CA PHE A 465 5.45 -4.72 -21.11
C PHE A 465 4.75 -4.00 -22.26
N ILE A 466 3.42 -4.11 -22.33
CA ILE A 466 2.61 -3.29 -23.22
C ILE A 466 2.21 -2.05 -22.46
N ASN A 467 2.91 -0.93 -22.69
CA ASN A 467 2.60 0.33 -22.01
C ASN A 467 1.12 0.67 -22.13
N GLU A 468 0.55 0.64 -23.34
CA GLU A 468 -0.87 0.98 -23.56
C GLU A 468 -1.84 0.04 -22.84
N ALA A 469 -1.65 -1.28 -22.89
CA ALA A 469 -2.51 -2.21 -22.16
C ALA A 469 -2.37 -2.04 -20.63
N PHE A 470 -1.17 -1.69 -20.16
CA PHE A 470 -0.92 -1.33 -18.78
C PHE A 470 -1.70 -0.07 -18.40
N LYS A 471 -1.63 1.01 -19.22
CA LYS A 471 -2.43 2.25 -19.06
C LYS A 471 -3.92 1.93 -18.98
N GLN A 472 -4.45 1.20 -19.96
CA GLN A 472 -5.86 0.82 -20.03
C GLN A 472 -6.29 -0.04 -18.84
N SER A 473 -5.43 -0.94 -18.36
CA SER A 473 -5.71 -1.76 -17.18
C SER A 473 -5.74 -0.94 -15.90
N ILE A 474 -4.83 0.03 -15.73
CA ILE A 474 -4.83 0.97 -14.60
C ILE A 474 -6.12 1.79 -14.63
N VAL A 475 -6.43 2.41 -15.77
CA VAL A 475 -7.65 3.20 -15.97
C VAL A 475 -8.90 2.38 -15.62
N LYS A 476 -9.00 1.15 -16.14
CA LYS A 476 -10.13 0.27 -15.88
C LYS A 476 -10.22 -0.14 -14.41
N ASN A 477 -9.10 -0.47 -13.77
CA ASN A 477 -9.07 -0.88 -12.36
C ASN A 477 -9.46 0.29 -11.44
N ILE A 478 -8.96 1.50 -11.72
CA ILE A 478 -9.34 2.72 -10.99
C ILE A 478 -10.84 3.00 -11.18
N ARG A 479 -11.34 2.95 -12.43
CA ARG A 479 -12.76 3.22 -12.74
C ARG A 479 -13.71 2.19 -12.11
N THR A 480 -13.34 0.91 -12.13
CA THR A 480 -14.20 -0.18 -11.63
C THR A 480 -14.00 -0.47 -10.15
N LYS A 481 -13.02 0.17 -9.49
CA LYS A 481 -12.57 -0.11 -8.10
C LYS A 481 -12.36 -1.60 -7.83
N LYS A 482 -12.06 -2.37 -8.88
CA LYS A 482 -11.90 -3.82 -8.86
C LYS A 482 -10.66 -4.16 -9.66
N PHE A 483 -9.90 -5.15 -9.22
CA PHE A 483 -8.85 -5.75 -10.03
C PHE A 483 -9.51 -6.56 -11.16
N ALA A 484 -9.79 -5.91 -12.30
CA ALA A 484 -10.24 -6.59 -13.51
C ALA A 484 -9.05 -7.25 -14.22
N ARG A 485 -9.34 -8.27 -15.06
CA ARG A 485 -8.37 -9.10 -15.83
C ARG A 485 -7.09 -8.32 -16.21
N GLY A 486 -5.93 -8.84 -15.80
CA GLY A 486 -4.64 -8.14 -15.81
C GLY A 486 -3.95 -8.06 -17.17
N ALA A 487 -3.16 -7.00 -17.35
CA ALA A 487 -2.35 -6.71 -18.54
C ALA A 487 -1.01 -7.49 -18.60
N SER A 488 -0.99 -8.74 -18.14
CA SER A 488 0.24 -9.56 -18.17
C SER A 488 0.57 -10.02 -19.59
N THR A 489 1.75 -9.64 -20.08
CA THR A 489 2.30 -10.05 -21.39
C THR A 489 2.76 -11.51 -21.38
N ILE A 490 3.03 -12.08 -22.55
CA ILE A 490 3.61 -13.43 -22.66
C ILE A 490 4.97 -13.48 -21.94
N SER A 491 5.77 -12.43 -22.01
CA SER A 491 7.06 -12.34 -21.30
C SER A 491 6.89 -12.44 -19.78
N MET A 492 5.89 -11.73 -19.24
CA MET A 492 5.52 -11.80 -17.82
C MET A 492 5.02 -13.19 -17.42
N GLN A 493 4.17 -13.79 -18.26
CA GLN A 493 3.68 -15.14 -18.03
C GLN A 493 4.81 -16.18 -18.07
N LEU A 494 5.74 -16.06 -19.02
CA LEU A 494 6.90 -16.94 -19.16
C LEU A 494 7.80 -16.85 -17.94
N VAL A 495 8.18 -15.63 -17.52
CA VAL A 495 9.03 -15.44 -16.34
C VAL A 495 8.36 -15.99 -15.09
N LYS A 496 7.08 -15.67 -14.90
CA LYS A 496 6.29 -16.19 -13.78
C LYS A 496 6.23 -17.72 -13.78
N ASN A 497 6.11 -18.36 -14.93
CA ASN A 497 5.98 -19.81 -15.01
C ASN A 497 7.33 -20.52 -14.82
N VAL A 498 8.42 -20.00 -15.39
CA VAL A 498 9.72 -20.70 -15.48
C VAL A 498 10.66 -20.41 -14.31
N PHE A 499 10.56 -19.22 -13.70
CA PHE A 499 11.49 -18.75 -12.69
C PHE A 499 10.87 -18.49 -11.33
N LEU A 500 9.57 -18.24 -11.26
CA LEU A 500 8.90 -17.84 -10.02
C LEU A 500 7.87 -18.89 -9.60
N THR A 501 7.48 -18.83 -8.33
CA THR A 501 6.39 -19.65 -7.79
C THR A 501 5.01 -19.09 -8.19
N ARG A 502 3.94 -19.90 -8.16
CA ARG A 502 2.56 -19.45 -8.46
C ARG A 502 1.90 -18.64 -7.32
N GLU A 503 2.67 -18.20 -6.33
CA GLU A 503 2.16 -17.52 -5.15
C GLU A 503 1.58 -16.14 -5.47
N LYS A 504 0.70 -15.61 -4.62
CA LYS A 504 0.09 -14.30 -4.85
C LYS A 504 0.58 -13.27 -3.83
N THR A 505 1.90 -13.10 -3.75
CA THR A 505 2.55 -12.10 -2.91
C THR A 505 2.96 -10.86 -3.72
N LEU A 506 3.15 -9.74 -3.02
CA LEU A 506 3.73 -8.52 -3.59
C LEU A 506 5.18 -8.76 -4.04
N SER A 507 5.99 -9.46 -3.24
CA SER A 507 7.39 -9.81 -3.53
C SER A 507 7.54 -10.44 -4.91
N ARG A 508 6.82 -11.53 -5.16
CA ARG A 508 6.83 -12.26 -6.42
C ARG A 508 6.43 -11.37 -7.60
N LYS A 509 5.50 -10.43 -7.40
CA LYS A 509 5.09 -9.53 -8.49
C LYS A 509 6.17 -8.51 -8.83
N LEU A 510 6.88 -7.99 -7.83
CA LEU A 510 8.02 -7.08 -8.05
C LEU A 510 9.18 -7.81 -8.73
N GLU A 511 9.49 -9.03 -8.29
CA GLU A 511 10.49 -9.89 -8.94
C GLU A 511 10.14 -10.21 -10.39
N GLU A 512 8.87 -10.54 -10.68
CA GLU A 512 8.37 -10.76 -12.04
C GLU A 512 8.66 -9.56 -12.93
N ILE A 513 8.35 -8.36 -12.46
CA ILE A 513 8.58 -7.13 -13.23
C ILE A 513 10.08 -6.94 -13.49
N LEU A 514 10.92 -7.09 -12.47
CA LEU A 514 12.36 -6.87 -12.61
C LEU A 514 13.03 -7.94 -13.50
N LEU A 515 12.67 -9.21 -13.37
CA LEU A 515 13.20 -10.30 -14.20
C LEU A 515 12.75 -10.18 -15.65
N VAL A 516 11.48 -9.84 -15.92
CA VAL A 516 10.99 -9.57 -17.29
C VAL A 516 11.75 -8.43 -17.91
N TYR A 517 11.95 -7.37 -17.13
CA TYR A 517 12.68 -6.20 -17.56
C TYR A 517 14.11 -6.56 -17.97
N ILE A 518 14.82 -7.34 -17.16
CA ILE A 518 16.18 -7.82 -17.43
C ILE A 518 16.21 -8.73 -18.66
N LEU A 519 15.32 -9.74 -18.73
CA LEU A 519 15.22 -10.69 -19.82
C LEU A 519 15.09 -9.97 -21.18
N GLU A 520 14.18 -9.02 -21.25
CA GLU A 520 13.81 -8.31 -22.48
C GLU A 520 14.80 -7.22 -22.86
N ASN A 521 15.23 -6.39 -21.91
CA ASN A 521 16.11 -5.25 -22.22
C ASN A 521 17.57 -5.65 -22.39
N ASN A 522 18.00 -6.78 -21.83
CA ASN A 522 19.32 -7.36 -22.10
C ASN A 522 19.30 -8.42 -23.20
N ARG A 523 18.14 -8.67 -23.83
CA ARG A 523 17.97 -9.62 -24.94
C ARG A 523 18.55 -11.00 -24.62
N ILE A 524 18.34 -11.47 -23.38
CA ILE A 524 18.91 -12.73 -22.91
C ILE A 524 18.38 -13.89 -23.76
N ALA A 525 17.10 -13.85 -24.16
CA ALA A 525 16.51 -14.78 -25.13
C ALA A 525 15.81 -14.00 -26.25
N SER A 526 15.82 -14.56 -27.46
CA SER A 526 15.11 -13.97 -28.60
C SER A 526 13.59 -14.12 -28.43
N LYS A 527 12.79 -13.23 -29.04
CA LYS A 527 11.31 -13.32 -29.00
C LYS A 527 10.79 -14.66 -29.49
N SER A 528 11.40 -15.21 -30.56
CA SER A 528 11.03 -16.53 -31.07
C SER A 528 11.33 -17.61 -30.04
N ARG A 529 12.52 -17.60 -29.43
CA ARG A 529 12.87 -18.57 -28.40
C ARG A 529 11.98 -18.47 -27.17
N MET A 530 11.65 -17.26 -26.71
CA MET A 530 10.72 -17.04 -25.61
C MET A 530 9.34 -17.62 -25.92
N LEU A 531 8.84 -17.42 -27.14
CA LEU A 531 7.53 -17.92 -27.56
C LEU A 531 7.52 -19.45 -27.70
N GLU A 532 8.59 -20.03 -28.23
CA GLU A 532 8.80 -21.46 -28.30
C GLU A 532 8.77 -22.11 -26.91
N VAL A 533 9.58 -21.58 -25.98
CA VAL A 533 9.59 -22.07 -24.60
C VAL A 533 8.21 -21.88 -23.98
N TYR A 534 7.56 -20.73 -24.20
CA TYR A 534 6.20 -20.46 -23.70
C TYR A 534 5.22 -21.56 -24.13
N PHE A 535 5.15 -21.88 -25.44
CA PHE A 535 4.26 -22.94 -25.93
C PHE A 535 4.56 -24.31 -25.35
N ASN A 536 5.81 -24.58 -25.00
CA ASN A 536 6.26 -25.86 -24.43
C ASN A 536 6.16 -25.95 -22.89
N VAL A 537 5.95 -24.84 -22.18
CA VAL A 537 5.86 -24.85 -20.69
C VAL A 537 4.50 -24.46 -20.13
N ILE A 538 3.64 -23.78 -20.91
CA ILE A 538 2.32 -23.44 -20.39
C ILE A 538 1.45 -24.67 -20.18
N GLU A 539 0.56 -24.55 -19.20
CA GLU A 539 -0.46 -25.55 -18.91
C GLU A 539 -1.63 -25.38 -19.87
N TRP A 540 -1.98 -26.44 -20.60
CA TRP A 540 -3.07 -26.46 -21.57
C TRP A 540 -4.31 -27.19 -21.05
N GLY A 541 -4.17 -27.98 -19.99
CA GLY A 541 -5.24 -28.74 -19.34
C GLY A 541 -4.78 -29.28 -17.99
N PRO A 542 -5.62 -30.00 -17.24
CA PRO A 542 -5.21 -30.61 -15.96
C PRO A 542 -4.00 -31.53 -16.16
N ASN A 543 -2.83 -31.10 -15.66
CA ASN A 543 -1.56 -31.83 -15.80
C ASN A 543 -1.09 -32.07 -17.26
N VAL A 544 -1.50 -31.19 -18.19
CA VAL A 544 -1.07 -31.23 -19.60
C VAL A 544 -0.25 -29.99 -19.87
N TYR A 545 1.04 -30.17 -20.16
CA TYR A 545 2.00 -29.08 -20.32
C TYR A 545 2.70 -29.19 -21.67
N GLY A 546 2.84 -28.05 -22.34
CA GLY A 546 3.44 -28.00 -23.66
C GLY A 546 2.47 -28.35 -24.79
N ILE A 547 2.71 -27.74 -25.96
CA ILE A 547 1.80 -27.84 -27.10
C ILE A 547 1.78 -29.24 -27.72
N GLY A 548 2.90 -29.98 -27.70
CA GLY A 548 2.95 -31.36 -28.17
C GLY A 548 1.97 -32.26 -27.40
N GLU A 549 2.02 -32.22 -26.07
CA GLU A 549 1.07 -32.96 -25.23
C GLU A 549 -0.36 -32.45 -25.43
N ALA A 550 -0.56 -31.13 -25.58
CA ALA A 550 -1.89 -30.56 -25.76
C ALA A 550 -2.56 -30.97 -27.08
N ALA A 551 -1.82 -30.97 -28.19
CA ALA A 551 -2.34 -31.37 -29.49
C ALA A 551 -2.79 -32.84 -29.49
N GLN A 552 -2.03 -33.71 -28.83
CA GLN A 552 -2.41 -35.11 -28.59
C GLN A 552 -3.60 -35.24 -27.65
N PHE A 553 -3.58 -34.54 -26.52
CA PHE A 553 -4.61 -34.59 -25.48
C PHE A 553 -5.98 -34.14 -26.01
N TYR A 554 -6.05 -33.09 -26.81
CA TYR A 554 -7.32 -32.59 -27.34
C TYR A 554 -7.73 -33.24 -28.66
N PHE A 555 -6.79 -33.48 -29.58
CA PHE A 555 -7.12 -33.77 -30.98
C PHE A 555 -6.43 -35.02 -31.57
N GLN A 556 -5.55 -35.70 -30.81
CA GLN A 556 -4.72 -36.81 -31.32
C GLN A 556 -3.89 -36.41 -32.55
N LYS A 557 -3.40 -35.18 -32.57
CA LYS A 557 -2.67 -34.59 -33.72
C LYS A 557 -1.29 -34.13 -33.31
N ARG A 558 -0.41 -33.96 -34.32
CA ARG A 558 0.82 -33.19 -34.15
C ARG A 558 0.48 -31.69 -34.12
N PRO A 559 1.25 -30.85 -33.42
CA PRO A 559 1.03 -29.40 -33.39
C PRO A 559 1.00 -28.72 -34.76
N SER A 560 1.74 -29.23 -35.74
CA SER A 560 1.75 -28.76 -37.13
C SER A 560 0.42 -28.99 -37.85
N ASP A 561 -0.31 -30.04 -37.47
CA ASP A 561 -1.50 -30.53 -38.16
C ASP A 561 -2.80 -29.93 -37.58
N LEU A 562 -2.67 -29.02 -36.61
CA LEU A 562 -3.79 -28.33 -35.99
C LEU A 562 -4.45 -27.36 -36.98
N THR A 563 -5.75 -27.55 -37.18
CA THR A 563 -6.59 -26.68 -38.01
C THR A 563 -6.82 -25.33 -37.33
N LEU A 564 -7.27 -24.32 -38.09
CA LEU A 564 -7.58 -23.00 -37.55
C LEU A 564 -8.62 -23.06 -36.41
N ASN A 565 -9.67 -23.88 -36.52
CA ASN A 565 -10.68 -24.04 -35.47
C ASN A 565 -10.09 -24.61 -34.17
N GLU A 566 -9.26 -25.64 -34.28
CA GLU A 566 -8.56 -26.24 -33.14
C GLU A 566 -7.60 -25.24 -32.49
N CYS A 567 -6.89 -24.46 -33.30
CA CYS A 567 -6.00 -23.39 -32.84
C CYS A 567 -6.75 -22.28 -32.09
N LEU A 568 -7.89 -21.84 -32.62
CA LEU A 568 -8.75 -20.82 -31.97
C LEU A 568 -9.28 -21.34 -30.62
N TYR A 569 -9.66 -22.61 -30.54
CA TYR A 569 -10.06 -23.23 -29.28
C TYR A 569 -8.90 -23.26 -28.29
N LEU A 570 -7.72 -23.76 -28.68
CA LEU A 570 -6.54 -23.81 -27.82
C LEU A 570 -6.16 -22.42 -27.31
N ALA A 571 -6.17 -21.40 -28.17
CA ALA A 571 -5.93 -20.02 -27.76
C ALA A 571 -6.96 -19.53 -26.74
N SER A 572 -8.23 -19.91 -26.89
CA SER A 572 -9.31 -19.49 -26.00
C SER A 572 -9.27 -20.10 -24.59
N ILE A 573 -8.57 -21.23 -24.41
CA ILE A 573 -8.48 -21.93 -23.11
C ILE A 573 -7.26 -21.51 -22.27
N VAL A 574 -6.21 -20.90 -22.88
CA VAL A 574 -4.98 -20.46 -22.21
C VAL A 574 -5.24 -19.66 -20.91
N PRO A 575 -6.23 -18.75 -20.82
CA PRO A 575 -6.50 -18.05 -19.57
C PRO A 575 -6.94 -18.93 -18.40
N LYS A 576 -7.57 -20.09 -18.66
CA LYS A 576 -8.17 -20.99 -17.67
C LYS A 576 -8.13 -22.46 -18.13
N PRO A 577 -6.93 -23.06 -18.32
CA PRO A 577 -6.76 -24.36 -18.97
C PRO A 577 -7.45 -25.51 -18.21
N LYS A 578 -7.33 -25.55 -16.88
CA LYS A 578 -7.98 -26.56 -16.02
C LYS A 578 -9.51 -26.55 -16.07
N LYS A 579 -10.12 -25.50 -16.64
CA LYS A 579 -11.57 -25.32 -16.72
C LYS A 579 -12.12 -25.53 -18.13
N PHE A 580 -11.35 -26.10 -19.05
CA PHE A 580 -11.79 -26.33 -20.44
C PHE A 580 -13.09 -27.12 -20.52
N MET A 581 -13.26 -28.15 -19.69
CA MET A 581 -14.45 -29.02 -19.65
C MET A 581 -15.77 -28.25 -19.48
N TRP A 582 -15.75 -27.08 -18.82
CA TRP A 582 -16.94 -26.25 -18.61
C TRP A 582 -17.44 -25.59 -19.90
N GLN A 583 -16.60 -25.52 -20.94
CA GLN A 583 -16.93 -25.00 -22.26
C GLN A 583 -17.81 -25.94 -23.09
N PHE A 584 -18.01 -27.18 -22.65
CA PHE A 584 -18.84 -28.17 -23.32
C PHE A 584 -20.12 -28.45 -22.53
N ASP A 585 -21.19 -28.82 -23.24
CA ASP A 585 -22.40 -29.39 -22.65
C ASP A 585 -22.31 -30.92 -22.51
N ASN A 586 -23.41 -31.53 -22.09
CA ASN A 586 -23.54 -32.97 -21.86
C ASN A 586 -23.68 -33.80 -23.14
N GLU A 587 -23.74 -33.16 -24.31
CA GLU A 587 -23.71 -33.80 -25.62
C GLU A 587 -22.31 -33.69 -26.25
N GLY A 588 -21.39 -32.99 -25.60
CA GLY A 588 -20.03 -32.75 -26.10
C GLY A 588 -19.94 -31.60 -27.08
N ASN A 589 -21.01 -30.80 -27.21
CA ASN A 589 -21.04 -29.60 -28.02
C ASN A 589 -20.46 -28.41 -27.25
N GLN A 590 -19.75 -27.53 -27.95
CA GLN A 590 -19.25 -26.30 -27.32
C GLN A 590 -20.38 -25.31 -27.05
N LYS A 591 -20.40 -24.79 -25.82
CA LYS A 591 -21.37 -23.79 -25.36
C LYS A 591 -21.22 -22.46 -26.13
N PRO A 592 -22.31 -21.68 -26.27
CA PRO A 592 -22.30 -20.45 -27.06
C PRO A 592 -21.24 -19.40 -26.64
N TYR A 593 -20.97 -19.26 -25.34
CA TYR A 593 -19.99 -18.28 -24.87
C TYR A 593 -18.55 -18.63 -25.29
N ALA A 594 -18.21 -19.92 -25.40
CA ALA A 594 -16.89 -20.37 -25.83
C ALA A 594 -16.69 -20.09 -27.33
N LYS A 595 -17.69 -20.46 -28.14
CA LYS A 595 -17.76 -20.13 -29.58
C LYS A 595 -17.67 -18.63 -29.82
N LYS A 596 -18.35 -17.81 -29.01
CA LYS A 596 -18.30 -16.34 -29.10
C LYS A 596 -16.88 -15.80 -28.89
N ASN A 597 -16.12 -16.37 -27.95
CA ASN A 597 -14.73 -15.95 -27.71
C ASN A 597 -13.82 -16.32 -28.90
N GLN A 598 -13.95 -17.52 -29.43
CA GLN A 598 -13.19 -17.97 -30.61
C GLN A 598 -13.51 -17.11 -31.84
N ASN A 599 -14.79 -16.82 -32.08
CA ASN A 599 -15.22 -15.92 -33.16
C ASN A 599 -14.68 -14.50 -32.97
N TYR A 600 -14.59 -14.00 -31.74
CA TYR A 600 -13.97 -12.72 -31.45
C TYR A 600 -12.49 -12.70 -31.86
N ILE A 601 -11.71 -13.73 -31.47
CA ILE A 601 -10.29 -13.86 -31.83
C ILE A 601 -10.15 -13.95 -33.35
N LYS A 602 -10.92 -14.81 -34.02
CA LYS A 602 -10.95 -14.94 -35.47
C LYS A 602 -11.19 -13.62 -36.19
N ASN A 603 -12.27 -12.92 -35.82
CA ASN A 603 -12.64 -11.66 -36.46
C ASN A 603 -11.58 -10.58 -36.21
N LEU A 604 -10.83 -10.67 -35.12
CA LEU A 604 -9.68 -9.80 -34.87
C LEU A 604 -8.47 -10.18 -35.74
N MET A 605 -8.22 -11.47 -35.96
CA MET A 605 -7.17 -11.96 -36.86
C MET A 605 -7.45 -11.57 -38.32
N LEU A 606 -8.69 -11.71 -38.80
CA LEU A 606 -9.12 -11.25 -40.14
C LEU A 606 -8.93 -9.74 -40.30
N ARG A 607 -9.43 -8.94 -39.34
CA ARG A 607 -9.29 -7.47 -39.36
C ARG A 607 -7.84 -7.00 -39.36
N ARG A 608 -6.91 -7.81 -38.85
CA ARG A 608 -5.47 -7.53 -38.82
C ARG A 608 -4.71 -8.19 -39.98
N ALA A 609 -5.42 -8.79 -40.93
CA ALA A 609 -4.84 -9.53 -42.07
C ALA A 609 -3.85 -10.63 -41.62
N LEU A 610 -4.05 -11.22 -40.44
CA LEU A 610 -3.24 -12.35 -39.97
C LEU A 610 -3.66 -13.66 -40.64
N ILE A 611 -4.92 -13.74 -41.08
CA ILE A 611 -5.51 -14.84 -41.85
C ILE A 611 -6.35 -14.24 -42.97
N SER A 612 -6.53 -14.99 -44.07
CA SER A 612 -7.40 -14.63 -45.19
C SER A 612 -8.82 -15.16 -44.98
N SER A 613 -9.76 -14.73 -45.84
CA SER A 613 -11.10 -15.31 -45.88
C SER A 613 -11.06 -16.79 -46.30
N ASP A 614 -10.12 -17.17 -47.17
CA ASP A 614 -9.97 -18.56 -47.63
C ASP A 614 -9.53 -19.49 -46.50
N ASP A 615 -8.72 -18.99 -45.55
CA ASP A 615 -8.35 -19.74 -44.34
C ASP A 615 -9.56 -20.14 -43.48
N THR A 616 -10.71 -19.48 -43.68
CA THR A 616 -11.94 -19.74 -42.89
C THR A 616 -12.88 -20.76 -43.53
N ILE A 617 -12.54 -21.26 -44.72
CA ILE A 617 -13.30 -22.33 -45.39
C ILE A 617 -13.27 -23.60 -44.51
N GLY A 618 -14.42 -24.23 -44.30
CA GLY A 618 -14.55 -25.42 -43.45
C GLY A 618 -14.72 -25.14 -41.95
N GLN A 619 -14.76 -23.87 -41.51
CA GLN A 619 -14.99 -23.55 -40.10
C GLN A 619 -16.38 -23.87 -39.57
N SER A 620 -17.36 -24.13 -40.44
CA SER A 620 -18.71 -24.55 -40.05
C SER A 620 -18.72 -25.90 -39.35
N VAL A 621 -17.65 -26.70 -39.47
CA VAL A 621 -17.49 -27.96 -38.76
C VAL A 621 -17.32 -27.70 -37.26
N PRO A 622 -18.22 -28.21 -36.41
CA PRO A 622 -18.10 -28.10 -34.96
C PRO A 622 -16.78 -28.69 -34.46
N ILE A 623 -16.19 -28.06 -33.43
CA ILE A 623 -14.98 -28.58 -32.81
C ILE A 623 -15.30 -29.90 -32.11
N TYR A 624 -14.58 -30.94 -32.51
CA TYR A 624 -14.69 -32.27 -31.94
C TYR A 624 -13.43 -32.60 -31.13
N ILE A 625 -13.61 -32.97 -29.86
CA ILE A 625 -12.52 -33.42 -28.99
C ILE A 625 -12.39 -34.94 -29.18
N SER A 626 -11.35 -35.35 -29.92
CA SER A 626 -11.04 -36.75 -30.23
C SER A 626 -10.05 -37.38 -29.24
N GLY A 627 -9.22 -36.56 -28.57
CA GLY A 627 -8.19 -37.05 -27.66
C GLY A 627 -8.68 -37.37 -26.25
N HIS A 628 -7.72 -37.68 -25.36
CA HIS A 628 -7.98 -38.05 -23.96
C HIS A 628 -8.77 -36.98 -23.19
N ALA A 629 -8.73 -35.70 -23.61
CA ALA A 629 -9.57 -34.64 -23.07
C ALA A 629 -11.07 -34.98 -23.06
N ARG A 630 -11.53 -35.84 -23.97
CA ARG A 630 -12.92 -36.30 -24.04
C ARG A 630 -13.37 -37.02 -22.76
N SER A 631 -12.48 -37.75 -22.08
CA SER A 631 -12.82 -38.48 -20.83
C SER A 631 -13.15 -37.54 -19.66
N PHE A 632 -12.75 -36.28 -19.74
CA PHE A 632 -13.08 -35.26 -18.74
C PHE A 632 -14.45 -34.61 -18.98
N LEU A 633 -15.09 -34.87 -20.13
CA LEU A 633 -16.41 -34.32 -20.46
C LEU A 633 -17.49 -35.19 -19.81
N LYS A 634 -18.46 -34.55 -19.13
CA LYS A 634 -19.61 -35.23 -18.54
C LYS A 634 -20.68 -35.50 -19.60
N LEU A 635 -20.39 -36.43 -20.51
CA LEU A 635 -21.30 -36.80 -21.59
C LEU A 635 -22.43 -37.70 -21.06
N LYS A 636 -23.65 -37.53 -21.58
CA LYS A 636 -24.73 -38.50 -21.35
C LYS A 636 -24.31 -39.84 -21.98
N VAL A 637 -24.38 -40.92 -21.20
CA VAL A 637 -24.26 -42.28 -21.72
C VAL A 637 -25.52 -42.55 -22.52
N VAL A 638 -25.39 -42.80 -23.83
CA VAL A 638 -26.48 -43.36 -24.62
C VAL A 638 -26.62 -44.81 -24.14
N GLN A 639 -27.70 -45.11 -23.46
CA GLN A 639 -28.04 -46.47 -23.07
C GLN A 639 -28.46 -47.18 -24.36
N ASP A 640 -27.60 -48.06 -24.89
CA ASP A 640 -27.95 -48.93 -26.01
C ASP A 640 -29.18 -49.73 -25.61
N SER A 641 -30.32 -49.35 -26.19
CA SER A 641 -31.58 -50.05 -26.03
C SER A 641 -31.54 -51.23 -27.00
N ILE A 642 -30.81 -52.30 -26.65
CA ILE A 642 -31.05 -53.60 -27.27
C ILE A 642 -32.37 -54.09 -26.68
N PRO A 643 -33.45 -54.25 -27.47
CA PRO A 643 -34.69 -54.80 -26.96
C PRO A 643 -34.44 -56.26 -26.58
N SER A 644 -34.72 -56.61 -25.33
CA SER A 644 -34.82 -58.00 -24.89
C SER A 644 -36.02 -58.63 -25.60
N ASP A 645 -35.77 -59.39 -26.66
CA ASP A 645 -36.79 -60.15 -27.38
C ASP A 645 -37.41 -61.17 -26.41
N SER A 646 -38.69 -60.98 -26.08
CA SER A 646 -39.47 -61.87 -25.21
C SER A 646 -40.69 -62.32 -26.00
N LEU A 647 -40.46 -63.21 -26.96
CA LEU A 647 -41.52 -64.06 -27.51
C LEU A 647 -41.84 -65.15 -26.49
N LEU A 648 -42.64 -64.80 -25.48
CA LEU A 648 -43.50 -65.78 -24.82
C LEU A 648 -44.80 -65.82 -25.62
N VAL A 649 -44.92 -66.89 -26.42
CA VAL A 649 -46.16 -67.26 -27.09
C VAL A 649 -47.04 -67.94 -26.04
N ASP A 650 -48.22 -67.37 -25.78
CA ASP A 650 -49.31 -68.07 -25.11
C ASP A 650 -49.83 -69.16 -26.06
N GLU A 651 -49.58 -70.43 -25.73
CA GLU A 651 -50.28 -71.57 -26.34
C GLU A 651 -51.72 -71.60 -25.82
N PHE A 652 -52.67 -71.44 -26.74
CA PHE A 652 -54.09 -71.70 -26.52
C PHE A 652 -54.37 -73.20 -26.56
N ASP A 653 -55.22 -73.65 -25.62
CA ASP A 653 -55.82 -74.98 -25.54
C ASP A 653 -56.51 -75.43 -26.85
N PHE A 654 -56.16 -76.65 -27.31
CA PHE A 654 -57.10 -77.66 -27.81
C PHE A 654 -56.57 -79.07 -27.54
#